data_AF-A0A368ZIQ7-F1
#
_entry.id   AF-A0A368ZIQ7-F1
#
_cell.length_a   1.000
_cell.length_b   1.000
_cell.length_c   1.000
_cell.angle_alpha   90.00
_cell.angle_beta   90.00
_cell.angle_gamma   90.00
#
_symmetry.space_group_name_H-M   'P 1'
#
loop_
_entity.id
_entity.type
_entity.pdbx_description
1 polymer ?
#
loop_
_entity_poly.entity_id
_entity_poly.type
_entity_poly.pdbx_seq_one_letter_code
_entity_poly.pdbx_strand_id
1 'polypeptide(L)'
;MQKKIANFLFSTKLTAFLFIAFAVAMAVGTILDRNMDTSPTPYTRTLIYNAWWFEAIMLLFVINFVGNIFRYRLLRKEKWATLILHLSFIFILLGAFITRYIGFEGMMPIREGETVNEFFSQKTYISGRILGNYKVNGQLQQRRIEEMVDFSPRLDNSFSEDFDYGGTNVHIELEKFIEGAEQDVIPNENGKRYLKIVEAGDGAPHNHFLEDGKVVNLHNTLVSLNKFQEGAINISETEDGLYIQSPFEGEYLTMATMASGKLEKDSLQPLILRSRYVIGNMQIVLPKPIVKGDFGIVKKSQLLKNDNDGLVLKVTANGETKEVGLLGGPGTNTGFEEFNVGGLEIALQYGPKVLKLPFDIKLNDFIAEKYPGTENAYSSYESKITVLDKEGEDFDYRIYMNHVLDHKGYRFFQASFHPDEKGTVLSVNHDFWGTYITYAGYLLLYFGLMAILFAKHTRFDEIRTRLGKIKQKKAKMMSMLLLLVSFSGFTQEHSENDGHNHQKETTKAQIDSILAVHITPQHHTAEFSKMVVQDYSGRMMPMHTYASEMLRKLSKSDVYEDFDADQVFLSIQESPMLWYNVPIIYLKPRKADSIRTIIGVDFEDEHAKLVDFFTPEGRYKLAPYLEQAYKTTEPNGFQKEVKEADSRVNLLYNAIEGRTVKIFPVPHDENNKWISALEFREQGYREKIEDTLYGNFINNGFSTYLVTLNNAKQTGDYSKAEGLLEAIKKTQQRYGSDVMLSDEKINAEILYNDYDIFKQLFSWYMYASAALFILIIVQIFKYKSAWLDVAIKVFIGVIIALFVLHLGGLILRWYLSGHAPWSDAYESMIYVAWSVMLFGLLLGLKKSSLTIAASAFVCSMILMVAHWNWMDPAIANLQPVLQGYWLMIHVSVIVASYGPFAIGMILGVVALLLMIFTNKENKERMLINIKELTIINEMALTVGLVMLTIGNFLGGMWANESWGRYWGWDPKETWALISIMIYAFVIHMRLVPGLRSRWIYNLMSILAFGSILMTYFGVNFYLSGLHSYASGDQILSFQFIAITLGVIAVLGILAYVKHRKYYKK
;
A
#
# COMPACT_ATOMS: atom_id res chain seq x y z
N MET A 1 45.57 -27.78 -4.53
CA MET A 1 44.35 -27.12 -5.05
C MET A 1 43.62 -26.31 -3.97
N GLN A 2 43.08 -26.95 -2.93
CA GLN A 2 42.28 -26.38 -1.82
C GLN A 2 42.62 -24.93 -1.38
N LYS A 3 43.90 -24.60 -1.11
CA LYS A 3 44.31 -23.25 -0.66
C LYS A 3 43.96 -22.12 -1.64
N LYS A 4 43.86 -22.39 -2.95
CA LYS A 4 43.34 -21.41 -3.94
C LYS A 4 41.83 -21.21 -3.79
N ILE A 5 41.08 -22.31 -3.63
CA ILE A 5 39.62 -22.32 -3.47
C ILE A 5 39.21 -21.58 -2.19
N ALA A 6 39.80 -21.93 -1.03
CA ALA A 6 39.54 -21.24 0.23
C ALA A 6 39.89 -19.74 0.18
N ASN A 7 41.00 -19.37 -0.48
CA ASN A 7 41.36 -17.96 -0.65
C ASN A 7 40.35 -17.15 -1.47
N PHE A 8 39.62 -17.79 -2.39
CA PHE A 8 38.53 -17.21 -3.19
C PHE A 8 37.21 -17.17 -2.42
N LEU A 9 36.77 -18.32 -1.87
CA LEU A 9 35.51 -18.46 -1.11
C LEU A 9 35.46 -17.51 0.08
N PHE A 10 36.60 -17.29 0.75
CA PHE A 10 36.69 -16.39 1.91
C PHE A 10 37.15 -14.98 1.52
N SER A 11 36.97 -14.55 0.26
CA SER A 11 37.45 -13.25 -0.21
C SER A 11 36.39 -12.15 -0.13
N THR A 12 36.82 -10.92 0.16
CA THR A 12 35.97 -9.73 0.05
C THR A 12 35.59 -9.37 -1.39
N LYS A 13 36.26 -9.95 -2.39
CA LYS A 13 35.80 -9.89 -3.78
C LYS A 13 34.54 -10.74 -3.96
N LEU A 14 34.50 -11.95 -3.39
CA LEU A 14 33.29 -12.78 -3.41
C LEU A 14 32.18 -12.16 -2.55
N THR A 15 32.48 -11.64 -1.35
CA THR A 15 31.47 -10.92 -0.54
C THR A 15 30.84 -9.77 -1.32
N ALA A 16 31.65 -8.98 -2.03
CA ALA A 16 31.18 -7.87 -2.85
C ALA A 16 30.36 -8.32 -4.06
N PHE A 17 30.71 -9.46 -4.67
CA PHE A 17 29.91 -10.07 -5.74
C PHE A 17 28.57 -10.60 -5.22
N LEU A 18 28.56 -11.35 -4.12
CA LEU A 18 27.35 -11.94 -3.53
C LEU A 18 26.33 -10.86 -3.13
N PHE A 19 26.76 -9.75 -2.50
CA PHE A 19 25.87 -8.62 -2.20
C PHE A 19 25.16 -8.07 -3.45
N ILE A 20 25.86 -7.97 -4.58
CA ILE A 20 25.27 -7.46 -5.84
C ILE A 20 24.41 -8.55 -6.51
N ALA A 21 24.91 -9.78 -6.62
CA ALA A 21 24.21 -10.88 -7.29
C ALA A 21 22.88 -11.21 -6.62
N PHE A 22 22.85 -11.26 -5.28
CA PHE A 22 21.63 -11.50 -4.50
C PHE A 22 20.65 -10.33 -4.61
N ALA A 23 21.13 -9.09 -4.52
CA ALA A 23 20.29 -7.90 -4.71
C ALA A 23 19.68 -7.83 -6.13
N VAL A 24 20.45 -8.20 -7.16
CA VAL A 24 19.96 -8.25 -8.55
C VAL A 24 18.95 -9.38 -8.73
N ALA A 25 19.18 -10.57 -8.18
CA ALA A 25 18.23 -11.68 -8.24
C ALA A 25 16.88 -11.31 -7.60
N MET A 26 16.90 -10.74 -6.40
CA MET A 26 15.71 -10.24 -5.71
C MET A 26 15.00 -9.11 -6.49
N ALA A 27 15.75 -8.15 -7.04
CA ALA A 27 15.20 -7.06 -7.84
C ALA A 27 14.50 -7.59 -9.09
N VAL A 28 15.14 -8.54 -9.81
CA VAL A 28 14.55 -9.20 -10.98
C VAL A 28 13.27 -9.95 -10.60
N GLY A 29 13.24 -10.66 -9.47
CA GLY A 29 12.02 -11.27 -8.93
C GLY A 29 10.87 -10.26 -8.84
N THR A 30 11.06 -9.16 -8.10
CA THR A 30 10.00 -8.14 -7.97
C THR A 30 9.61 -7.50 -9.32
N ILE A 31 10.56 -7.26 -10.23
CA ILE A 31 10.28 -6.66 -11.54
C ILE A 31 9.55 -7.64 -12.48
N LEU A 32 9.69 -8.94 -12.29
CA LEU A 32 8.93 -9.96 -13.01
C LEU A 32 7.48 -10.07 -12.50
N ASP A 33 7.15 -9.63 -11.29
CA ASP A 33 5.78 -9.56 -10.75
C ASP A 33 5.15 -8.16 -10.81
N ARG A 34 5.75 -7.26 -11.60
CA ARG A 34 5.14 -5.97 -11.93
C ARG A 34 3.74 -6.18 -12.53
N ASN A 35 2.75 -5.42 -12.06
CA ASN A 35 1.35 -5.46 -12.50
C ASN A 35 0.57 -6.74 -12.13
N MET A 36 1.06 -7.57 -11.21
CA MET A 36 0.30 -8.71 -10.65
C MET A 36 -0.44 -8.29 -9.37
N ASP A 37 -1.52 -8.96 -8.97
CA ASP A 37 -2.24 -8.63 -7.72
C ASP A 37 -1.46 -8.97 -6.45
N THR A 38 -0.53 -9.93 -6.53
CA THR A 38 0.32 -10.37 -5.41
C THR A 38 1.75 -10.64 -5.88
N SER A 39 2.70 -10.58 -4.96
CA SER A 39 4.12 -10.92 -5.18
C SER A 39 4.68 -11.58 -3.91
N PRO A 40 5.44 -12.69 -4.00
CA PRO A 40 5.84 -13.39 -5.22
C PRO A 40 4.77 -14.34 -5.77
N THR A 41 4.52 -14.28 -7.08
CA THR A 41 3.64 -15.22 -7.81
C THR A 41 4.31 -16.60 -8.00
N PRO A 42 3.55 -17.66 -8.35
CA PRO A 42 4.13 -18.96 -8.74
C PRO A 42 5.24 -18.88 -9.80
N TYR A 43 5.16 -17.91 -10.73
CA TYR A 43 6.16 -17.65 -11.76
C TYR A 43 7.52 -17.25 -11.17
N THR A 44 7.56 -16.27 -10.25
CA THR A 44 8.83 -15.82 -9.64
C THR A 44 9.28 -16.70 -8.49
N ARG A 45 8.35 -17.38 -7.79
CA ARG A 45 8.69 -18.45 -6.86
C ARG A 45 9.50 -19.51 -7.57
N THR A 46 8.99 -20.07 -8.67
CA THR A 46 9.68 -21.12 -9.44
C THR A 46 11.00 -20.65 -10.05
N LEU A 47 11.04 -19.45 -10.66
CA LEU A 47 12.24 -18.98 -11.37
C LEU A 47 13.34 -18.40 -10.45
N ILE A 48 12.97 -17.77 -9.34
CA ILE A 48 13.87 -17.02 -8.45
C ILE A 48 13.86 -17.60 -7.03
N TYR A 49 12.80 -17.37 -6.25
CA TYR A 49 12.84 -17.51 -4.79
C TYR A 49 12.96 -18.95 -4.29
N ASN A 50 12.44 -19.91 -5.06
CA ASN A 50 12.55 -21.35 -4.80
C ASN A 50 13.62 -22.04 -5.66
N ALA A 51 14.34 -21.31 -6.51
CA ALA A 51 15.30 -21.92 -7.43
C ALA A 51 16.62 -22.31 -6.72
N TRP A 52 17.15 -23.50 -7.05
CA TRP A 52 18.36 -24.06 -6.43
C TRP A 52 19.57 -23.11 -6.48
N TRP A 53 19.68 -22.28 -7.52
CA TRP A 53 20.79 -21.34 -7.70
C TRP A 53 20.69 -20.14 -6.75
N PHE A 54 19.48 -19.75 -6.35
CA PHE A 54 19.23 -18.70 -5.36
C PHE A 54 19.59 -19.18 -3.95
N GLU A 55 19.23 -20.42 -3.63
CA GLU A 55 19.71 -21.12 -2.42
C GLU A 55 21.23 -21.28 -2.40
N ALA A 56 21.86 -21.59 -3.55
CA ALA A 56 23.31 -21.67 -3.65
C ALA A 56 24.01 -20.32 -3.35
N ILE A 57 23.40 -19.18 -3.67
CA ILE A 57 23.91 -17.85 -3.27
C ILE A 57 23.84 -17.68 -1.75
N MET A 58 22.75 -18.12 -1.10
CA MET A 58 22.60 -18.07 0.37
C MET A 58 23.60 -19.00 1.08
N LEU A 59 23.81 -20.21 0.57
CA LEU A 59 24.85 -21.13 1.08
C LEU A 59 26.27 -20.54 0.91
N LEU A 60 26.55 -19.89 -0.23
CA LEU A 60 27.83 -19.19 -0.45
C LEU A 60 28.03 -18.01 0.50
N PHE A 61 26.97 -17.31 0.94
CA PHE A 61 27.06 -16.32 2.01
C PHE A 61 27.48 -16.96 3.34
N VAL A 62 26.85 -18.06 3.77
CA VAL A 62 27.24 -18.77 5.01
C VAL A 62 28.71 -19.18 4.98
N ILE A 63 29.16 -19.79 3.88
CA ILE A 63 30.56 -20.19 3.66
C ILE A 63 31.51 -18.98 3.70
N ASN A 64 31.11 -17.84 3.11
CA ASN A 64 31.89 -16.61 3.11
C ASN A 64 31.98 -15.97 4.51
N PHE A 65 30.89 -15.91 5.26
CA PHE A 65 30.85 -15.38 6.64
C PHE A 65 31.70 -16.22 7.60
N VAL A 66 31.54 -17.55 7.59
CA VAL A 66 32.37 -18.48 8.39
C VAL A 66 33.85 -18.31 8.05
N GLY A 67 34.19 -18.27 6.77
CA GLY A 67 35.57 -18.03 6.32
C GLY A 67 36.15 -16.68 6.77
N ASN A 68 35.33 -15.63 6.76
CA ASN A 68 35.72 -14.28 7.17
C ASN A 68 35.99 -14.18 8.68
N ILE A 69 35.30 -14.95 9.53
CA ILE A 69 35.58 -15.04 10.98
C ILE A 69 37.05 -15.42 11.22
N PHE A 70 37.55 -16.46 10.54
CA PHE A 70 38.95 -16.88 10.65
C PHE A 70 39.90 -15.93 9.92
N ARG A 71 39.59 -15.53 8.68
CA ARG A 71 40.45 -14.67 7.84
C ARG A 71 40.74 -13.31 8.49
N TYR A 72 39.75 -12.72 9.14
CA TYR A 72 39.89 -11.43 9.84
C TYR A 72 40.17 -11.57 11.35
N ARG A 73 40.33 -12.81 11.86
CA ARG A 73 40.56 -13.13 13.27
C ARG A 73 39.53 -12.46 14.18
N LEU A 74 38.25 -12.68 13.90
CA LEU A 74 37.12 -12.07 14.63
C LEU A 74 36.92 -12.66 16.04
N LEU A 75 37.42 -13.88 16.30
CA LEU A 75 37.47 -14.54 17.62
C LEU A 75 38.33 -13.81 18.68
N ARG A 76 38.86 -12.63 18.38
CA ARG A 76 39.64 -11.81 19.32
C ARG A 76 38.72 -10.94 20.17
N LYS A 77 39.06 -10.77 21.46
CA LYS A 77 38.25 -10.00 22.41
C LYS A 77 37.98 -8.55 21.96
N GLU A 78 38.86 -7.91 21.20
CA GLU A 78 38.64 -6.54 20.70
C GLU A 78 37.67 -6.45 19.50
N LYS A 79 37.18 -7.60 18.99
CA LYS A 79 36.30 -7.68 17.81
C LYS A 79 34.94 -8.33 18.06
N TRP A 80 34.58 -8.55 19.33
CA TRP A 80 33.38 -9.28 19.73
C TRP A 80 32.09 -8.79 19.03
N ALA A 81 31.88 -7.47 18.92
CA ALA A 81 30.70 -6.91 18.26
C ALA A 81 30.62 -7.27 16.76
N THR A 82 31.76 -7.29 16.07
CA THR A 82 31.84 -7.71 14.66
C THR A 82 31.69 -9.23 14.50
N LEU A 83 32.14 -10.02 15.49
CA LEU A 83 31.94 -11.47 15.51
C LEU A 83 30.45 -11.81 15.67
N ILE A 84 29.77 -11.20 16.65
CA ILE A 84 28.33 -11.37 16.87
C ILE A 84 27.55 -11.02 15.61
N LEU A 85 27.90 -9.92 14.92
CA LEU A 85 27.30 -9.57 13.64
C LEU A 85 27.43 -10.70 12.59
N HIS A 86 28.60 -11.33 12.45
CA HIS A 86 28.77 -12.42 11.47
C HIS A 86 28.04 -13.70 11.89
N LEU A 87 27.96 -13.98 13.19
CA LEU A 87 27.19 -15.12 13.70
C LEU A 87 25.68 -14.90 13.47
N SER A 88 25.16 -13.69 13.66
CA SER A 88 23.74 -13.39 13.49
C SER A 88 23.21 -13.74 12.10
N PHE A 89 23.91 -13.37 11.02
CA PHE A 89 23.53 -13.75 9.66
C PHE A 89 23.62 -15.26 9.39
N ILE A 90 24.48 -16.00 10.09
CA ILE A 90 24.55 -17.46 9.99
C ILE A 90 23.32 -18.09 10.66
N PHE A 91 22.90 -17.58 11.82
CA PHE A 91 21.67 -18.03 12.50
C PHE A 91 20.41 -17.71 11.69
N ILE A 92 20.31 -16.50 11.11
CA ILE A 92 19.17 -16.11 10.26
C ILE A 92 19.06 -17.02 9.02
N LEU A 93 20.17 -17.30 8.32
CA LEU A 93 20.16 -18.18 7.15
C LEU A 93 19.90 -19.65 7.51
N LEU A 94 20.30 -20.09 8.70
CA LEU A 94 19.99 -21.44 9.21
C LEU A 94 18.51 -21.57 9.60
N GLY A 95 17.94 -20.55 10.27
CA GLY A 95 16.51 -20.51 10.60
C GLY A 95 15.64 -20.49 9.35
N ALA A 96 15.97 -19.64 8.36
CA ALA A 96 15.29 -19.62 7.06
C ALA A 96 15.37 -20.96 6.30
N PHE A 97 16.48 -21.68 6.39
CA PHE A 97 16.60 -23.03 5.84
C PHE A 97 15.66 -24.02 6.56
N ILE A 98 15.56 -23.94 7.89
CA ILE A 98 14.65 -24.78 8.69
C ILE A 98 13.18 -24.46 8.35
N THR A 99 12.78 -23.19 8.31
CA THR A 99 11.43 -22.76 7.90
C THR A 99 11.07 -23.29 6.51
N ARG A 100 12.00 -23.22 5.55
CA ARG A 100 11.78 -23.66 4.15
C ARG A 100 11.51 -25.16 4.01
N TYR A 101 12.22 -26.00 4.78
CA TYR A 101 12.22 -27.46 4.61
C TYR A 101 11.49 -28.24 5.70
N ILE A 102 11.16 -27.62 6.84
CA ILE A 102 10.48 -28.25 7.98
C ILE A 102 9.18 -27.50 8.35
N GLY A 103 9.14 -26.18 8.17
CA GLY A 103 7.95 -25.37 8.40
C GLY A 103 6.87 -25.56 7.34
N PHE A 104 5.61 -25.34 7.72
CA PHE A 104 4.47 -25.33 6.80
C PHE A 104 3.39 -24.31 7.23
N GLU A 105 2.78 -23.70 6.23
CA GLU A 105 1.71 -22.69 6.35
C GLU A 105 0.42 -23.21 5.70
N GLY A 106 -0.73 -22.71 6.16
CA GLY A 106 -2.05 -23.06 5.64
C GLY A 106 -3.16 -22.09 6.07
N MET A 107 -4.39 -22.35 5.62
CA MET A 107 -5.58 -21.54 5.89
C MET A 107 -6.70 -22.41 6.45
N MET A 108 -7.40 -21.90 7.45
CA MET A 108 -8.48 -22.58 8.19
C MET A 108 -9.72 -21.67 8.21
N PRO A 109 -10.62 -21.80 7.21
CA PRO A 109 -11.94 -21.17 7.28
C PRO A 109 -12.80 -21.89 8.33
N ILE A 110 -13.55 -21.14 9.13
CA ILE A 110 -14.46 -21.66 10.16
C ILE A 110 -15.73 -20.81 10.19
N ARG A 111 -16.91 -21.44 10.13
CA ARG A 111 -18.21 -20.79 10.29
C ARG A 111 -18.62 -20.66 11.76
N GLU A 112 -19.50 -19.72 12.06
CA GLU A 112 -19.94 -19.48 13.44
C GLU A 112 -20.70 -20.69 14.00
N GLY A 113 -20.34 -21.10 15.22
CA GLY A 113 -20.83 -22.32 15.86
C GLY A 113 -20.13 -23.61 15.40
N GLU A 114 -19.33 -23.57 14.33
CA GLU A 114 -18.63 -24.73 13.78
C GLU A 114 -17.39 -25.11 14.61
N THR A 115 -17.16 -26.42 14.76
CA THR A 115 -15.96 -26.99 15.38
C THR A 115 -15.15 -27.74 14.33
N VAL A 116 -13.91 -27.31 14.10
CA VAL A 116 -13.04 -27.79 13.02
C VAL A 116 -11.67 -28.19 13.55
N ASN A 117 -11.11 -29.29 13.05
CA ASN A 117 -9.75 -29.76 13.33
C ASN A 117 -8.90 -29.94 12.06
N GLU A 118 -9.37 -29.43 10.93
CA GLU A 118 -8.71 -29.52 9.62
C GLU A 118 -8.43 -28.13 9.03
N PHE A 119 -7.33 -28.02 8.29
CA PHE A 119 -6.94 -26.80 7.57
C PHE A 119 -6.28 -27.14 6.24
N PHE A 120 -6.31 -26.19 5.30
CA PHE A 120 -5.81 -26.36 3.94
C PHE A 120 -4.37 -25.85 3.82
N SER A 121 -3.45 -26.65 3.28
CA SER A 121 -2.06 -26.21 3.08
C SER A 121 -1.97 -25.05 2.07
N GLN A 122 -1.10 -24.06 2.34
CA GLN A 122 -0.85 -22.94 1.41
C GLN A 122 -0.28 -23.41 0.05
N LYS A 123 0.47 -24.52 0.06
CA LYS A 123 1.03 -25.15 -1.13
C LYS A 123 -0.04 -25.97 -1.87
N THR A 124 -0.07 -25.87 -3.20
CA THR A 124 -0.87 -26.71 -4.10
C THR A 124 -0.19 -28.03 -4.45
N TYR A 125 -1.01 -29.04 -4.70
CA TYR A 125 -0.61 -30.41 -4.99
C TYR A 125 -1.50 -31.04 -6.07
N ILE A 126 -0.96 -32.05 -6.75
CA ILE A 126 -1.75 -33.11 -7.38
C ILE A 126 -1.79 -34.26 -6.36
N SER A 127 -2.95 -34.47 -5.76
CA SER A 127 -3.20 -35.47 -4.72
C SER A 127 -4.12 -36.58 -5.25
N GLY A 128 -3.93 -37.82 -4.79
CA GLY A 128 -4.74 -38.92 -5.30
C GLY A 128 -4.46 -40.30 -4.69
N ARG A 129 -5.16 -41.29 -5.24
CA ARG A 129 -4.99 -42.72 -4.94
C ARG A 129 -5.10 -43.57 -6.20
N ILE A 130 -4.29 -44.62 -6.26
CA ILE A 130 -4.41 -45.73 -7.23
C ILE A 130 -4.87 -46.96 -6.45
N LEU A 131 -5.93 -47.58 -6.95
CA LEU A 131 -6.58 -48.79 -6.46
C LEU A 131 -6.63 -49.84 -7.58
N GLY A 132 -6.68 -51.10 -7.18
CA GLY A 132 -6.68 -52.23 -8.10
C GLY A 132 -6.47 -53.55 -7.36
N ASN A 133 -6.07 -54.58 -8.10
CA ASN A 133 -6.04 -55.96 -7.58
C ASN A 133 -4.77 -56.33 -6.79
N TYR A 134 -3.84 -55.40 -6.56
CA TYR A 134 -2.57 -55.70 -5.90
C TYR A 134 -2.75 -55.97 -4.40
N LYS A 135 -2.18 -57.08 -3.91
CA LYS A 135 -2.33 -57.54 -2.53
C LYS A 135 -0.99 -57.88 -1.90
N VAL A 136 -0.80 -57.44 -0.66
CA VAL A 136 0.30 -57.84 0.23
C VAL A 136 -0.32 -58.53 1.44
N ASN A 137 0.17 -59.71 1.79
CA ASN A 137 -0.37 -60.54 2.89
C ASN A 137 -1.90 -60.75 2.83
N GLY A 138 -2.48 -60.80 1.62
CA GLY A 138 -3.92 -60.94 1.39
C GLY A 138 -4.74 -59.64 1.41
N GLN A 139 -4.19 -58.55 1.95
CA GLN A 139 -4.85 -57.24 2.00
C GLN A 139 -4.61 -56.45 0.71
N LEU A 140 -5.68 -55.88 0.15
CA LEU A 140 -5.60 -54.93 -0.97
C LEU A 140 -4.75 -53.72 -0.57
N GLN A 141 -3.88 -53.27 -1.47
CA GLN A 141 -3.02 -52.11 -1.27
C GLN A 141 -3.50 -50.92 -2.10
N GLN A 142 -3.31 -49.71 -1.57
CA GLN A 142 -3.53 -48.45 -2.29
C GLN A 142 -2.20 -47.70 -2.41
N ARG A 143 -1.93 -47.09 -3.56
CA ARG A 143 -0.79 -46.17 -3.75
C ARG A 143 -1.31 -44.74 -3.67
N ARG A 144 -0.83 -43.97 -2.69
CA ARG A 144 -1.08 -42.53 -2.58
C ARG A 144 -0.21 -41.77 -3.60
N ILE A 145 -0.81 -40.78 -4.25
CA ILE A 145 -0.14 -39.79 -5.12
C ILE A 145 -0.14 -38.47 -4.35
N GLU A 146 0.99 -37.76 -4.32
CA GLU A 146 1.13 -36.55 -3.50
C GLU A 146 2.24 -35.60 -3.97
N GLU A 147 2.12 -35.05 -5.18
CA GLU A 147 3.18 -34.24 -5.78
C GLU A 147 2.91 -32.74 -5.70
N MET A 148 3.93 -31.95 -5.34
CA MET A 148 3.81 -30.50 -5.17
C MET A 148 3.87 -29.77 -6.51
N VAL A 149 2.93 -28.85 -6.76
CA VAL A 149 2.87 -28.07 -7.99
C VAL A 149 2.65 -26.58 -7.72
N ASP A 150 3.38 -25.71 -8.42
CA ASP A 150 3.33 -24.25 -8.30
C ASP A 150 3.16 -23.63 -9.71
N PHE A 151 2.09 -24.04 -10.39
CA PHE A 151 1.80 -23.68 -11.80
C PHE A 151 1.47 -22.20 -11.98
N SER A 152 1.64 -21.71 -13.21
CA SER A 152 1.31 -20.33 -13.58
C SER A 152 0.89 -20.22 -15.05
N PRO A 153 -0.09 -19.38 -15.42
CA PRO A 153 -0.37 -19.06 -16.82
C PRO A 153 0.80 -18.35 -17.55
N ARG A 154 1.84 -17.95 -16.79
CA ARG A 154 3.06 -17.31 -17.29
C ARG A 154 4.26 -18.27 -17.41
N LEU A 155 4.14 -19.50 -16.91
CA LEU A 155 5.14 -20.56 -17.05
C LEU A 155 4.78 -21.49 -18.21
N ASP A 156 5.79 -22.10 -18.81
CA ASP A 156 5.63 -23.33 -19.57
C ASP A 156 5.54 -24.47 -18.54
N ASN A 157 4.31 -24.89 -18.20
CA ASN A 157 4.06 -25.78 -17.06
C ASN A 157 4.32 -27.24 -17.44
N SER A 158 5.29 -27.87 -16.78
CA SER A 158 5.61 -29.29 -16.97
C SER A 158 5.34 -30.09 -15.68
N PHE A 159 4.64 -31.21 -15.80
CA PHE A 159 4.53 -32.25 -14.78
C PHE A 159 4.47 -33.61 -15.51
N SER A 160 5.22 -34.59 -15.03
CA SER A 160 5.44 -35.89 -15.70
C SER A 160 6.06 -36.85 -14.68
N GLU A 161 5.25 -37.64 -13.99
CA GLU A 161 5.70 -38.52 -12.90
C GLU A 161 5.23 -39.98 -13.10
N ASP A 162 6.08 -40.92 -12.67
CA ASP A 162 5.90 -42.37 -12.81
C ASP A 162 5.60 -43.04 -11.46
N PHE A 163 4.43 -43.66 -11.33
CA PHE A 163 3.97 -44.31 -10.10
C PHE A 163 3.88 -45.84 -10.26
N ASP A 164 4.80 -46.56 -9.60
CA ASP A 164 4.70 -48.02 -9.48
C ASP A 164 3.57 -48.44 -8.53
N TYR A 165 2.62 -49.20 -9.08
CA TYR A 165 1.58 -49.94 -8.39
C TYR A 165 1.77 -51.46 -8.60
N GLY A 166 2.64 -52.06 -7.79
CA GLY A 166 2.80 -53.53 -7.71
C GLY A 166 3.44 -54.17 -8.95
N GLY A 167 4.29 -53.44 -9.67
CA GLY A 167 4.86 -53.82 -10.96
C GLY A 167 4.13 -53.22 -12.17
N THR A 168 3.00 -52.54 -11.96
CA THR A 168 2.32 -51.75 -13.00
C THR A 168 2.79 -50.31 -12.90
N ASN A 169 3.46 -49.79 -13.94
CA ASN A 169 3.76 -48.37 -13.99
C ASN A 169 2.53 -47.57 -14.43
N VAL A 170 2.22 -46.50 -13.69
CA VAL A 170 1.17 -45.53 -14.00
C VAL A 170 1.84 -44.18 -14.23
N HIS A 171 1.89 -43.74 -15.48
CA HIS A 171 2.49 -42.47 -15.87
C HIS A 171 1.42 -41.36 -15.86
N ILE A 172 1.74 -40.20 -15.28
CA ILE A 172 0.84 -39.04 -15.25
C ILE A 172 1.59 -37.81 -15.76
N GLU A 173 1.17 -37.29 -16.92
CA GLU A 173 1.69 -36.05 -17.51
C GLU A 173 0.64 -34.93 -17.52
N LEU A 174 1.08 -33.67 -17.41
CA LEU A 174 0.25 -32.49 -17.61
C LEU A 174 0.25 -32.10 -19.09
N GLU A 175 -0.92 -32.14 -19.72
CA GLU A 175 -1.11 -31.65 -21.08
C GLU A 175 -1.41 -30.14 -21.11
N LYS A 176 -2.17 -29.62 -20.12
CA LYS A 176 -2.61 -28.23 -20.15
C LYS A 176 -2.94 -27.67 -18.77
N PHE A 177 -2.45 -26.48 -18.49
CA PHE A 177 -2.92 -25.62 -17.39
C PHE A 177 -3.88 -24.54 -17.94
N ILE A 178 -4.95 -24.25 -17.21
CA ILE A 178 -5.99 -23.28 -17.58
C ILE A 178 -6.27 -22.36 -16.39
N GLU A 179 -5.79 -21.11 -16.47
CA GLU A 179 -6.12 -20.05 -15.50
C GLU A 179 -7.62 -19.70 -15.59
N GLY A 180 -8.32 -19.77 -14.46
CA GLY A 180 -9.74 -19.42 -14.29
C GLY A 180 -10.66 -20.27 -15.17
N ALA A 181 -10.89 -21.51 -14.75
CA ALA A 181 -11.57 -22.53 -15.52
C ALA A 181 -13.00 -22.82 -15.03
N GLU A 182 -13.81 -23.38 -15.92
CA GLU A 182 -15.10 -23.98 -15.62
C GLU A 182 -15.26 -25.31 -16.35
N GLN A 183 -16.13 -26.17 -15.82
CA GLN A 183 -16.64 -27.31 -16.58
C GLN A 183 -17.69 -26.80 -17.57
N ASP A 184 -17.55 -27.16 -18.84
CA ASP A 184 -18.49 -26.81 -19.91
C ASP A 184 -18.47 -27.92 -20.98
N VAL A 185 -19.33 -27.80 -21.99
CA VAL A 185 -19.46 -28.78 -23.06
C VAL A 185 -18.53 -28.41 -24.21
N ILE A 186 -17.53 -29.25 -24.46
CA ILE A 186 -16.60 -29.14 -25.57
C ILE A 186 -17.25 -29.78 -26.81
N PRO A 187 -17.39 -29.06 -27.95
CA PRO A 187 -18.08 -29.60 -29.12
C PRO A 187 -17.47 -30.90 -29.67
N ASN A 188 -18.32 -31.92 -29.84
CA ASN A 188 -17.97 -33.22 -30.42
C ASN A 188 -19.17 -33.72 -31.25
N GLU A 189 -18.94 -34.11 -32.50
CA GLU A 189 -19.98 -34.62 -33.40
C GLU A 189 -20.63 -35.92 -32.90
N ASN A 190 -19.94 -36.69 -32.06
CA ASN A 190 -20.47 -37.91 -31.44
C ASN A 190 -21.02 -37.70 -30.02
N GLY A 191 -20.84 -36.50 -29.44
CA GLY A 191 -21.24 -36.17 -28.08
C GLY A 191 -22.75 -36.01 -27.90
N LYS A 192 -23.17 -35.81 -26.65
CA LYS A 192 -24.58 -35.56 -26.28
C LYS A 192 -24.97 -34.10 -26.48
N ARG A 193 -26.26 -33.81 -26.49
CA ARG A 193 -26.80 -32.45 -26.66
C ARG A 193 -27.17 -31.86 -25.29
N TYR A 194 -26.72 -30.63 -25.02
CA TYR A 194 -26.87 -29.96 -23.73
C TYR A 194 -27.20 -28.48 -23.90
N LEU A 195 -28.05 -27.94 -23.03
CA LEU A 195 -28.30 -26.51 -22.87
C LEU A 195 -27.67 -26.02 -21.55
N LYS A 196 -26.78 -25.02 -21.62
CA LYS A 196 -26.22 -24.37 -20.42
C LYS A 196 -27.20 -23.36 -19.87
N ILE A 197 -27.58 -23.52 -18.60
CA ILE A 197 -28.40 -22.59 -17.83
C ILE A 197 -27.52 -22.10 -16.67
N VAL A 198 -27.43 -20.78 -16.48
CA VAL A 198 -26.66 -20.17 -15.38
C VAL A 198 -27.65 -19.52 -14.43
N GLU A 199 -27.72 -20.01 -13.20
CA GLU A 199 -28.62 -19.53 -12.16
C GLU A 199 -27.90 -18.60 -11.19
N ALA A 200 -28.58 -17.56 -10.68
CA ALA A 200 -28.06 -16.72 -9.62
C ALA A 200 -28.67 -17.12 -8.26
N GLY A 201 -27.87 -17.74 -7.40
CA GLY A 201 -28.24 -18.19 -6.05
C GLY A 201 -27.08 -18.02 -5.08
N ASP A 202 -27.35 -17.87 -3.78
CA ASP A 202 -26.35 -17.78 -2.69
C ASP A 202 -25.13 -16.84 -2.93
N GLY A 203 -25.32 -15.80 -3.74
CA GLY A 203 -24.29 -14.83 -4.11
C GLY A 203 -23.35 -15.23 -5.26
N ALA A 204 -23.55 -16.41 -5.88
CA ALA A 204 -22.70 -16.93 -6.95
C ALA A 204 -23.49 -17.38 -8.20
N PRO A 205 -22.87 -17.40 -9.40
CA PRO A 205 -23.45 -17.99 -10.59
C PRO A 205 -23.25 -19.52 -10.60
N HIS A 206 -24.34 -20.28 -10.57
CA HIS A 206 -24.34 -21.74 -10.65
C HIS A 206 -24.57 -22.21 -12.09
N ASN A 207 -23.64 -23.00 -12.64
CA ASN A 207 -23.75 -23.61 -13.96
C ASN A 207 -24.54 -24.93 -13.91
N HIS A 208 -25.65 -24.99 -14.63
CA HIS A 208 -26.43 -26.21 -14.86
C HIS A 208 -26.40 -26.61 -16.33
N PHE A 209 -26.37 -27.92 -16.61
CA PHE A 209 -26.32 -28.46 -17.96
C PHE A 209 -27.46 -29.44 -18.20
N LEU A 210 -28.46 -28.98 -18.94
CA LEU A 210 -29.70 -29.71 -19.20
C LEU A 210 -29.52 -30.60 -20.44
N GLU A 211 -29.44 -31.91 -20.23
CA GLU A 211 -29.31 -32.92 -21.30
C GLU A 211 -30.62 -33.04 -22.11
N ASP A 212 -30.48 -33.15 -23.42
CA ASP A 212 -31.60 -33.29 -24.37
C ASP A 212 -32.47 -34.52 -24.04
N GLY A 213 -33.79 -34.32 -23.97
CA GLY A 213 -34.76 -35.33 -23.55
C GLY A 213 -34.87 -35.57 -22.03
N LYS A 214 -34.21 -34.77 -21.17
CA LYS A 214 -34.32 -34.88 -19.71
C LYS A 214 -35.10 -33.72 -19.07
N VAL A 215 -35.43 -33.95 -17.79
CA VAL A 215 -35.97 -32.96 -16.84
C VAL A 215 -35.00 -32.90 -15.66
N VAL A 216 -34.71 -31.70 -15.17
CA VAL A 216 -33.83 -31.42 -14.02
C VAL A 216 -34.59 -30.53 -13.03
N ASN A 217 -34.28 -30.64 -11.74
CA ASN A 217 -34.81 -29.76 -10.69
C ASN A 217 -33.76 -28.68 -10.37
N LEU A 218 -34.10 -27.42 -10.59
CA LEU A 218 -33.31 -26.23 -10.21
C LEU A 218 -34.03 -25.53 -9.05
N HIS A 219 -33.49 -25.63 -7.83
CA HIS A 219 -34.06 -25.09 -6.59
C HIS A 219 -35.61 -25.18 -6.47
N ASN A 220 -36.11 -26.42 -6.53
CA ASN A 220 -37.54 -26.80 -6.49
C ASN A 220 -38.39 -26.38 -7.72
N THR A 221 -37.76 -25.87 -8.77
CA THR A 221 -38.39 -25.61 -10.08
C THR A 221 -37.95 -26.68 -11.08
N LEU A 222 -38.89 -27.43 -11.66
CA LEU A 222 -38.57 -28.37 -12.74
C LEU A 222 -38.31 -27.62 -14.05
N VAL A 223 -37.26 -27.98 -14.76
CA VAL A 223 -36.91 -27.46 -16.10
C VAL A 223 -36.63 -28.63 -17.03
N SER A 224 -37.16 -28.61 -18.26
CA SER A 224 -37.01 -29.68 -19.25
C SER A 224 -36.48 -29.19 -20.59
N LEU A 225 -35.84 -30.09 -21.34
CA LEU A 225 -35.39 -29.84 -22.72
C LEU A 225 -35.93 -30.91 -23.66
N ASN A 226 -36.68 -30.49 -24.68
CA ASN A 226 -37.30 -31.34 -25.71
C ASN A 226 -38.16 -32.48 -25.17
N LYS A 227 -38.61 -32.38 -23.91
CA LYS A 227 -39.49 -33.34 -23.25
C LYS A 227 -40.53 -32.60 -22.44
N PHE A 228 -41.77 -32.59 -22.91
CA PHE A 228 -42.86 -31.94 -22.19
C PHE A 228 -43.07 -32.59 -20.81
N GLN A 229 -43.13 -31.75 -19.78
CA GLN A 229 -43.42 -32.13 -18.40
C GLN A 229 -44.40 -31.11 -17.81
N GLU A 230 -45.57 -31.60 -17.38
CA GLU A 230 -46.56 -30.79 -16.68
C GLU A 230 -45.97 -30.24 -15.38
N GLY A 231 -46.21 -28.95 -15.11
CA GLY A 231 -45.64 -28.23 -13.96
C GLY A 231 -44.17 -27.81 -14.08
N ALA A 232 -43.49 -28.07 -15.20
CA ALA A 232 -42.12 -27.63 -15.46
C ALA A 232 -42.05 -26.39 -16.36
N ILE A 233 -40.92 -25.67 -16.30
CA ILE A 233 -40.52 -24.74 -17.35
C ILE A 233 -40.00 -25.59 -18.52
N ASN A 234 -40.75 -25.61 -19.61
CA ASN A 234 -40.48 -26.45 -20.76
C ASN A 234 -39.70 -25.65 -21.81
N ILE A 235 -38.48 -26.09 -22.14
CA ILE A 235 -37.70 -25.56 -23.25
C ILE A 235 -37.76 -26.56 -24.41
N SER A 236 -38.01 -26.06 -25.61
CA SER A 236 -38.15 -26.88 -26.82
C SER A 236 -37.41 -26.26 -27.99
N GLU A 237 -36.87 -27.11 -28.86
CA GLU A 237 -36.19 -26.76 -30.08
C GLU A 237 -37.03 -27.19 -31.29
N THR A 238 -37.13 -26.29 -32.27
CA THR A 238 -37.92 -26.45 -33.49
C THR A 238 -37.12 -25.94 -34.70
N GLU A 239 -37.62 -26.15 -35.92
CA GLU A 239 -36.98 -25.62 -37.14
C GLU A 239 -36.90 -24.08 -37.14
N ASP A 240 -37.84 -23.39 -36.47
CA ASP A 240 -37.88 -21.93 -36.29
C ASP A 240 -37.01 -21.44 -35.10
N GLY A 241 -36.46 -22.34 -34.29
CA GLY A 241 -35.56 -22.02 -33.18
C GLY A 241 -35.99 -22.55 -31.80
N LEU A 242 -35.48 -21.92 -30.74
CA LEU A 242 -35.77 -22.28 -29.35
C LEU A 242 -37.00 -21.55 -28.81
N TYR A 243 -37.86 -22.27 -28.10
CA TYR A 243 -39.07 -21.78 -27.45
C TYR A 243 -39.10 -22.18 -25.97
N ILE A 244 -39.76 -21.37 -25.17
CA ILE A 244 -39.99 -21.56 -23.73
C ILE A 244 -41.48 -21.47 -23.42
N GLN A 245 -41.94 -22.35 -22.51
CA GLN A 245 -43.27 -22.30 -21.91
C GLN A 245 -43.13 -22.46 -20.38
N SER A 246 -43.72 -21.56 -19.61
CA SER A 246 -43.55 -21.51 -18.14
C SER A 246 -44.91 -21.48 -17.41
N PRO A 247 -45.11 -22.30 -16.36
CA PRO A 247 -46.31 -22.27 -15.52
C PRO A 247 -46.33 -21.08 -14.54
N PHE A 248 -45.28 -20.26 -14.56
CA PHE A 248 -45.12 -19.03 -13.80
C PHE A 248 -44.94 -17.83 -14.74
N GLU A 249 -45.52 -16.69 -14.39
CA GLU A 249 -45.21 -15.42 -15.05
C GLU A 249 -43.76 -15.00 -14.76
N GLY A 250 -43.19 -14.17 -15.64
CA GLY A 250 -41.86 -13.61 -15.45
C GLY A 250 -41.54 -12.45 -16.39
N GLU A 251 -40.32 -11.96 -16.28
CA GLU A 251 -39.72 -10.98 -17.19
C GLU A 251 -38.36 -11.46 -17.69
N TYR A 252 -37.89 -10.88 -18.79
CA TYR A 252 -36.53 -11.08 -19.26
C TYR A 252 -35.87 -9.76 -19.67
N LEU A 253 -34.55 -9.68 -19.51
CA LEU A 253 -33.71 -8.54 -19.89
C LEU A 253 -32.54 -9.02 -20.75
N THR A 254 -32.47 -8.58 -22.00
CA THR A 254 -31.41 -8.95 -22.95
C THR A 254 -30.12 -8.19 -22.61
N MET A 255 -29.09 -8.87 -22.11
CA MET A 255 -27.93 -8.22 -21.47
C MET A 255 -27.11 -7.31 -22.41
N ALA A 256 -27.14 -7.58 -23.72
CA ALA A 256 -26.37 -6.83 -24.72
C ALA A 256 -27.08 -5.56 -25.25
N THR A 257 -28.40 -5.43 -25.03
CA THR A 257 -29.21 -4.32 -25.57
C THR A 257 -30.03 -3.60 -24.51
N MET A 258 -30.09 -4.14 -23.28
CA MET A 258 -30.98 -3.71 -22.20
C MET A 258 -32.48 -3.71 -22.58
N ALA A 259 -32.85 -4.43 -23.65
CA ALA A 259 -34.24 -4.61 -24.04
C ALA A 259 -34.92 -5.62 -23.12
N SER A 260 -36.02 -5.21 -22.48
CA SER A 260 -36.85 -6.05 -21.62
C SER A 260 -38.09 -6.59 -22.34
N GLY A 261 -38.63 -7.69 -21.84
CA GLY A 261 -39.89 -8.29 -22.29
C GLY A 261 -40.52 -9.18 -21.22
N LYS A 262 -41.73 -9.67 -21.48
CA LYS A 262 -42.49 -10.52 -20.55
C LYS A 262 -42.47 -12.00 -20.96
N LEU A 263 -42.40 -12.85 -19.94
CA LEU A 263 -42.71 -14.28 -20.03
C LEU A 263 -44.15 -14.48 -19.52
N GLU A 264 -45.07 -14.68 -20.45
CA GLU A 264 -46.50 -14.84 -20.19
C GLU A 264 -46.79 -16.29 -19.77
N LYS A 265 -47.56 -16.46 -18.68
CA LYS A 265 -47.82 -17.78 -18.09
C LYS A 265 -48.56 -18.73 -19.05
N ASP A 266 -48.15 -20.00 -19.01
CA ASP A 266 -48.64 -21.15 -19.79
C ASP A 266 -48.57 -20.97 -21.32
N SER A 267 -47.99 -19.86 -21.80
CA SER A 267 -47.84 -19.51 -23.21
C SER A 267 -46.52 -20.02 -23.79
N LEU A 268 -46.52 -20.39 -25.07
CA LEU A 268 -45.32 -20.78 -25.81
C LEU A 268 -44.71 -19.55 -26.50
N GLN A 269 -43.52 -19.14 -26.08
CA GLN A 269 -42.85 -17.92 -26.58
C GLN A 269 -41.42 -18.22 -27.07
N PRO A 270 -40.88 -17.46 -28.04
CA PRO A 270 -39.48 -17.60 -28.45
C PRO A 270 -38.50 -17.33 -27.30
N LEU A 271 -37.50 -18.19 -27.13
CA LEU A 271 -36.47 -18.07 -26.10
C LEU A 271 -35.34 -17.15 -26.57
N ILE A 272 -35.21 -15.98 -25.93
CA ILE A 272 -34.18 -14.98 -26.23
C ILE A 272 -32.90 -15.30 -25.42
N LEU A 273 -31.96 -16.01 -26.06
CA LEU A 273 -30.65 -16.31 -25.50
C LEU A 273 -29.89 -15.03 -25.07
N ARG A 274 -28.98 -15.18 -24.11
CA ARG A 274 -28.21 -14.08 -23.47
C ARG A 274 -29.09 -13.03 -22.77
N SER A 275 -30.29 -13.43 -22.37
CA SER A 275 -31.14 -12.66 -21.47
C SER A 275 -31.11 -13.23 -20.06
N ARG A 276 -31.24 -12.37 -19.05
CA ARG A 276 -31.58 -12.77 -17.68
C ARG A 276 -33.11 -12.85 -17.60
N TYR A 277 -33.62 -14.05 -17.36
CA TYR A 277 -35.01 -14.31 -17.03
C TYR A 277 -35.19 -14.27 -15.51
N VAL A 278 -36.28 -13.65 -15.05
CA VAL A 278 -36.77 -13.69 -13.67
C VAL A 278 -38.14 -14.36 -13.71
N ILE A 279 -38.25 -15.57 -13.15
CA ILE A 279 -39.42 -16.44 -13.28
C ILE A 279 -39.84 -16.86 -11.87
N GLY A 280 -40.92 -16.28 -11.36
CA GLY A 280 -41.21 -16.31 -9.93
C GLY A 280 -40.01 -15.79 -9.11
N ASN A 281 -39.48 -16.63 -8.21
CA ASN A 281 -38.29 -16.30 -7.41
C ASN A 281 -36.95 -16.68 -8.09
N MET A 282 -36.97 -17.39 -9.22
CA MET A 282 -35.77 -17.95 -9.85
C MET A 282 -35.18 -16.96 -10.88
N GLN A 283 -33.85 -16.73 -10.82
CA GLN A 283 -33.14 -15.90 -11.80
C GLN A 283 -32.16 -16.76 -12.62
N ILE A 284 -32.41 -16.88 -13.92
CA ILE A 284 -31.58 -17.68 -14.84
C ILE A 284 -31.14 -16.91 -16.09
N VAL A 285 -29.99 -17.29 -16.63
CA VAL A 285 -29.41 -16.80 -17.89
C VAL A 285 -29.11 -17.99 -18.78
N LEU A 286 -29.45 -17.91 -20.06
CA LEU A 286 -29.12 -18.95 -21.06
C LEU A 286 -28.10 -18.37 -22.06
N PRO A 287 -26.78 -18.46 -21.78
CA PRO A 287 -25.75 -17.69 -22.49
C PRO A 287 -25.36 -18.26 -23.87
N LYS A 288 -25.66 -19.55 -24.11
CA LYS A 288 -25.29 -20.34 -25.30
C LYS A 288 -26.53 -21.06 -25.84
N PRO A 289 -26.61 -21.35 -27.15
CA PRO A 289 -27.58 -22.30 -27.70
C PRO A 289 -27.25 -23.74 -27.23
N ILE A 290 -28.05 -24.72 -27.65
CA ILE A 290 -27.77 -26.14 -27.43
C ILE A 290 -26.43 -26.51 -28.09
N VAL A 291 -25.51 -27.08 -27.31
CA VAL A 291 -24.21 -27.57 -27.79
C VAL A 291 -24.25 -29.10 -27.87
N LYS A 292 -23.74 -29.67 -28.96
CA LYS A 292 -23.47 -31.11 -29.07
C LYS A 292 -22.00 -31.38 -28.72
N GLY A 293 -21.74 -32.17 -27.69
CA GLY A 293 -20.40 -32.41 -27.19
C GLY A 293 -20.34 -33.23 -25.90
N ASP A 294 -19.17 -33.22 -25.28
CA ASP A 294 -18.88 -33.92 -24.04
C ASP A 294 -18.35 -32.92 -22.99
N PHE A 295 -18.42 -33.28 -21.70
CA PHE A 295 -17.92 -32.41 -20.64
C PHE A 295 -16.39 -32.36 -20.62
N GLY A 296 -15.84 -31.15 -20.50
CA GLY A 296 -14.42 -30.93 -20.28
C GLY A 296 -14.16 -29.58 -19.60
N ILE A 297 -12.89 -29.27 -19.39
CA ILE A 297 -12.47 -28.04 -18.71
C ILE A 297 -12.09 -26.97 -19.73
N VAL A 298 -12.73 -25.81 -19.61
CA VAL A 298 -12.53 -24.65 -20.49
C VAL A 298 -12.20 -23.41 -19.65
N LYS A 299 -11.59 -22.40 -20.27
CA LYS A 299 -11.40 -21.09 -19.62
C LYS A 299 -12.73 -20.34 -19.54
N LYS A 300 -13.04 -19.75 -18.38
CA LYS A 300 -14.22 -18.89 -18.19
C LYS A 300 -14.18 -17.69 -19.12
N SER A 301 -15.36 -17.20 -19.52
CA SER A 301 -15.51 -16.02 -20.38
C SER A 301 -15.17 -14.70 -19.67
N GLN A 302 -15.23 -14.68 -18.34
CA GLN A 302 -14.76 -13.61 -17.48
C GLN A 302 -14.06 -14.25 -16.27
N LEU A 303 -12.94 -13.64 -15.84
CA LEU A 303 -12.18 -14.07 -14.67
C LEU A 303 -12.68 -13.31 -13.44
N LEU A 304 -13.09 -14.03 -12.41
CA LEU A 304 -13.44 -13.50 -11.10
C LEU A 304 -12.32 -13.81 -10.08
N LYS A 305 -12.25 -12.98 -9.03
CA LYS A 305 -11.32 -13.20 -7.93
C LYS A 305 -11.73 -14.47 -7.17
N ASN A 306 -10.77 -15.35 -6.92
CA ASN A 306 -10.95 -16.70 -6.35
C ASN A 306 -11.68 -17.69 -7.28
N ASP A 307 -11.65 -17.49 -8.61
CA ASP A 307 -11.99 -18.56 -9.55
C ASP A 307 -11.03 -19.75 -9.41
N ASN A 308 -11.55 -20.97 -9.58
CA ASN A 308 -10.74 -22.17 -9.70
C ASN A 308 -9.96 -22.18 -11.01
N ASP A 309 -8.76 -22.73 -10.99
CA ASP A 309 -8.00 -23.09 -12.18
C ASP A 309 -8.38 -24.51 -12.64
N GLY A 310 -7.82 -24.91 -13.79
CA GLY A 310 -8.07 -26.22 -14.40
C GLY A 310 -6.79 -26.88 -14.89
N LEU A 311 -6.64 -28.18 -14.61
CA LEU A 311 -5.62 -29.04 -15.22
C LEU A 311 -6.27 -29.97 -16.24
N VAL A 312 -5.54 -30.31 -17.29
CA VAL A 312 -5.79 -31.47 -18.15
C VAL A 312 -4.58 -32.39 -18.02
N LEU A 313 -4.80 -33.59 -17.48
CA LEU A 313 -3.76 -34.60 -17.28
C LEU A 313 -3.99 -35.77 -18.24
N LYS A 314 -2.92 -36.35 -18.77
CA LYS A 314 -2.95 -37.67 -19.40
C LYS A 314 -2.43 -38.71 -18.42
N VAL A 315 -3.25 -39.72 -18.17
CA VAL A 315 -2.94 -40.84 -17.29
C VAL A 315 -2.81 -42.09 -18.14
N THR A 316 -1.64 -42.74 -18.09
CA THR A 316 -1.34 -43.94 -18.87
C THR A 316 -1.04 -45.13 -17.95
N ALA A 317 -1.79 -46.22 -18.10
CA ALA A 317 -1.63 -47.46 -17.34
C ALA A 317 -1.87 -48.67 -18.25
N ASN A 318 -1.01 -49.70 -18.16
CA ASN A 318 -1.11 -50.94 -18.96
C ASN A 318 -1.23 -50.75 -20.50
N GLY A 319 -0.78 -49.61 -21.03
CA GLY A 319 -0.87 -49.26 -22.46
C GLY A 319 -2.18 -48.59 -22.88
N GLU A 320 -3.12 -48.35 -21.95
CA GLU A 320 -4.26 -47.46 -22.15
C GLU A 320 -3.92 -46.05 -21.63
N THR A 321 -4.27 -45.01 -22.39
CA THR A 321 -4.09 -43.60 -22.01
C THR A 321 -5.44 -42.90 -21.96
N LYS A 322 -5.68 -42.10 -20.93
CA LYS A 322 -6.92 -41.34 -20.73
C LYS A 322 -6.62 -39.89 -20.36
N GLU A 323 -7.34 -38.97 -21.01
CA GLU A 323 -7.36 -37.54 -20.67
C GLU A 323 -8.35 -37.30 -19.51
N VAL A 324 -7.94 -36.54 -18.49
CA VAL A 324 -8.71 -36.24 -17.29
C VAL A 324 -8.59 -34.76 -16.94
N GLY A 325 -9.72 -34.07 -16.86
CA GLY A 325 -9.78 -32.70 -16.36
C GLY A 325 -9.91 -32.66 -14.84
N LEU A 326 -9.10 -31.84 -14.15
CA LEU A 326 -9.25 -31.53 -12.72
C LEU A 326 -9.52 -30.03 -12.54
N LEU A 327 -10.62 -29.66 -11.86
CA LEU A 327 -10.86 -28.30 -11.38
C LEU A 327 -10.35 -28.13 -9.95
N GLY A 328 -9.79 -26.97 -9.63
CA GLY A 328 -9.36 -26.61 -8.27
C GLY A 328 -8.23 -25.58 -8.29
N GLY A 329 -7.46 -25.46 -7.21
CA GLY A 329 -6.35 -24.50 -7.18
C GLY A 329 -5.95 -24.06 -5.77
N PRO A 330 -5.15 -22.97 -5.64
CA PRO A 330 -4.72 -22.45 -4.36
C PRO A 330 -5.90 -22.05 -3.46
N GLY A 331 -6.04 -22.73 -2.32
CA GLY A 331 -7.11 -22.49 -1.34
C GLY A 331 -8.42 -23.23 -1.59
N THR A 332 -8.70 -23.72 -2.80
CA THR A 332 -9.92 -24.50 -3.09
C THR A 332 -9.68 -26.00 -3.01
N ASN A 333 -10.30 -26.64 -2.02
CA ASN A 333 -10.35 -28.08 -1.86
C ASN A 333 -11.57 -28.66 -2.63
N THR A 334 -11.38 -29.03 -3.90
CA THR A 334 -12.40 -29.70 -4.73
C THR A 334 -12.49 -31.21 -4.45
N GLY A 335 -13.52 -31.88 -4.97
CA GLY A 335 -13.64 -33.34 -4.85
C GLY A 335 -12.56 -34.10 -5.63
N PHE A 336 -12.41 -35.40 -5.35
CA PHE A 336 -11.63 -36.29 -6.21
C PHE A 336 -12.42 -36.63 -7.48
N GLU A 337 -11.81 -36.46 -8.64
CA GLU A 337 -12.29 -37.03 -9.90
C GLU A 337 -11.87 -38.50 -9.96
N GLU A 338 -12.83 -39.42 -9.99
CA GLU A 338 -12.60 -40.87 -9.98
C GLU A 338 -12.84 -41.48 -11.37
N PHE A 339 -11.86 -42.24 -11.86
CA PHE A 339 -11.86 -42.80 -13.21
C PHE A 339 -11.06 -44.11 -13.29
N ASN A 340 -11.41 -44.98 -14.25
CA ASN A 340 -10.63 -46.17 -14.55
C ASN A 340 -9.70 -45.95 -15.76
N VAL A 341 -8.48 -46.52 -15.70
CA VAL A 341 -7.52 -46.68 -16.81
C VAL A 341 -6.75 -47.99 -16.63
N GLY A 342 -6.61 -48.81 -17.66
CA GLY A 342 -5.77 -50.00 -17.65
C GLY A 342 -6.19 -51.08 -16.65
N GLY A 343 -7.45 -51.05 -16.18
CA GLY A 343 -7.96 -51.90 -15.11
C GLY A 343 -7.62 -51.44 -13.69
N LEU A 344 -7.12 -50.21 -13.52
CA LEU A 344 -6.89 -49.56 -12.22
C LEU A 344 -7.93 -48.45 -11.99
N GLU A 345 -8.42 -48.36 -10.76
CA GLU A 345 -9.29 -47.28 -10.30
C GLU A 345 -8.40 -46.17 -9.74
N ILE A 346 -8.44 -44.99 -10.34
CA ILE A 346 -7.59 -43.85 -10.00
C ILE A 346 -8.49 -42.69 -9.60
N ALA A 347 -8.16 -42.05 -8.50
CA ALA A 347 -8.83 -40.83 -8.04
C ALA A 347 -7.79 -39.72 -7.93
N LEU A 348 -7.99 -38.59 -8.61
CA LEU A 348 -7.09 -37.44 -8.63
C LEU A 348 -7.80 -36.15 -8.23
N GLN A 349 -7.02 -35.20 -7.71
CA GLN A 349 -7.48 -33.90 -7.22
C GLN A 349 -6.37 -32.87 -7.48
N TYR A 350 -6.75 -31.62 -7.76
CA TYR A 350 -5.83 -30.49 -7.81
C TYR A 350 -6.24 -29.44 -6.78
N GLY A 351 -5.39 -29.17 -5.78
CA GLY A 351 -5.75 -28.25 -4.70
C GLY A 351 -4.77 -28.25 -3.53
N PRO A 352 -5.16 -27.69 -2.38
CA PRO A 352 -4.40 -27.76 -1.13
C PRO A 352 -4.60 -29.13 -0.44
N LYS A 353 -3.62 -29.57 0.35
CA LYS A 353 -3.82 -30.72 1.24
C LYS A 353 -4.70 -30.34 2.42
N VAL A 354 -5.62 -31.23 2.79
CA VAL A 354 -6.25 -31.22 4.10
C VAL A 354 -5.25 -31.76 5.13
N LEU A 355 -4.92 -30.95 6.14
CA LEU A 355 -4.04 -31.30 7.25
C LEU A 355 -4.85 -31.27 8.57
N LYS A 356 -4.60 -32.23 9.46
CA LYS A 356 -5.30 -32.37 10.74
C LYS A 356 -4.50 -31.78 11.91
N LEU A 357 -5.18 -31.09 12.81
CA LEU A 357 -4.67 -30.61 14.09
C LEU A 357 -4.77 -31.70 15.18
N PRO A 358 -3.95 -31.63 16.24
CA PRO A 358 -4.04 -32.54 17.39
C PRO A 358 -5.12 -32.15 18.42
N PHE A 359 -5.85 -31.07 18.17
CA PHE A 359 -6.95 -30.51 18.98
C PHE A 359 -8.01 -29.93 18.03
N ASP A 360 -9.18 -29.57 18.55
CA ASP A 360 -10.27 -28.98 17.76
C ASP A 360 -10.44 -27.49 18.12
N ILE A 361 -10.80 -26.64 17.16
CA ILE A 361 -11.11 -25.23 17.37
C ILE A 361 -12.58 -25.01 17.04
N LYS A 362 -13.33 -24.41 17.97
CA LYS A 362 -14.69 -23.94 17.72
C LYS A 362 -14.71 -22.42 17.54
N LEU A 363 -15.33 -21.90 16.48
CA LEU A 363 -15.68 -20.48 16.41
C LEU A 363 -17.00 -20.26 17.17
N ASN A 364 -16.99 -19.40 18.19
CA ASN A 364 -18.19 -19.07 18.95
C ASN A 364 -18.93 -17.87 18.34
N ASP A 365 -18.19 -16.87 17.86
CA ASP A 365 -18.68 -15.53 17.53
C ASP A 365 -17.56 -14.79 16.77
N PHE A 366 -17.88 -14.16 15.63
CA PHE A 366 -16.95 -13.32 14.87
C PHE A 366 -17.41 -11.86 14.88
N ILE A 367 -16.48 -10.95 15.19
CA ILE A 367 -16.75 -9.51 15.28
C ILE A 367 -15.90 -8.77 14.26
N ALA A 368 -16.52 -7.87 13.50
CA ALA A 368 -15.82 -6.92 12.63
C ALA A 368 -16.27 -5.50 12.97
N GLU A 369 -15.47 -4.78 13.75
CA GLU A 369 -15.74 -3.38 14.10
C GLU A 369 -15.52 -2.48 12.87
N LYS A 370 -16.32 -1.42 12.76
CA LYS A 370 -16.29 -0.48 11.62
C LYS A 370 -15.87 0.91 12.09
N TYR A 371 -15.46 1.76 11.16
CA TYR A 371 -15.29 3.18 11.44
C TYR A 371 -16.67 3.85 11.54
N PRO A 372 -16.85 4.85 12.42
CA PRO A 372 -18.17 5.45 12.71
C PRO A 372 -18.94 5.86 11.44
N GLY A 373 -20.19 5.44 11.35
CA GLY A 373 -21.08 5.72 10.21
C GLY A 373 -20.71 5.07 8.87
N THR A 374 -19.64 4.26 8.80
CA THR A 374 -19.26 3.52 7.59
C THR A 374 -19.89 2.13 7.53
N GLU A 375 -20.04 1.60 6.32
CA GLU A 375 -20.68 0.29 6.09
C GLU A 375 -19.66 -0.82 5.73
N ASN A 376 -18.53 -0.44 5.09
CA ASN A 376 -17.50 -1.35 4.56
C ASN A 376 -16.06 -0.99 4.98
N ALA A 377 -15.86 -0.01 5.87
CA ALA A 377 -14.53 0.40 6.33
C ALA A 377 -14.28 -0.11 7.75
N TYR A 378 -13.61 -1.26 7.85
CA TYR A 378 -13.35 -1.94 9.12
C TYR A 378 -12.24 -1.25 9.91
N SER A 379 -12.44 -1.15 11.23
CA SER A 379 -11.49 -0.60 12.20
C SER A 379 -10.76 -1.72 12.95
N SER A 380 -11.44 -2.83 13.26
CA SER A 380 -10.85 -4.05 13.83
C SER A 380 -11.61 -5.30 13.37
N TYR A 381 -11.06 -6.49 13.61
CA TYR A 381 -11.81 -7.75 13.48
C TYR A 381 -11.20 -8.85 14.37
N GLU A 382 -12.08 -9.62 15.04
CA GLU A 382 -11.79 -10.58 16.11
C GLU A 382 -12.60 -11.88 15.93
N SER A 383 -11.95 -13.03 16.10
CA SER A 383 -12.60 -14.33 16.31
C SER A 383 -12.57 -14.73 17.79
N LYS A 384 -13.74 -14.92 18.41
CA LYS A 384 -13.85 -15.59 19.72
C LYS A 384 -13.96 -17.09 19.50
N ILE A 385 -13.00 -17.84 20.03
CA ILE A 385 -12.91 -19.29 19.85
C ILE A 385 -12.88 -20.02 21.19
N THR A 386 -13.27 -21.29 21.19
CA THR A 386 -12.87 -22.26 22.23
C THR A 386 -11.88 -23.24 21.62
N VAL A 387 -10.74 -23.45 22.28
CA VAL A 387 -9.80 -24.53 21.97
C VAL A 387 -10.21 -25.75 22.79
N LEU A 388 -10.45 -26.88 22.12
CA LEU A 388 -10.87 -28.14 22.72
C LEU A 388 -9.72 -29.14 22.67
N ASP A 389 -9.10 -29.44 23.82
CA ASP A 389 -7.87 -30.23 23.89
C ASP A 389 -8.08 -31.60 24.54
N LYS A 390 -7.99 -32.64 23.71
CA LYS A 390 -8.12 -34.06 24.10
C LYS A 390 -7.10 -34.54 25.14
N GLU A 391 -6.06 -33.76 25.43
CA GLU A 391 -4.99 -34.06 26.39
C GLU A 391 -4.84 -32.97 27.48
N GLY A 392 -5.71 -31.95 27.51
CA GLY A 392 -5.57 -30.77 28.35
C GLY A 392 -6.88 -30.32 29.02
N GLU A 393 -6.95 -29.03 29.36
CA GLU A 393 -8.19 -28.34 29.73
C GLU A 393 -8.64 -27.46 28.56
N ASP A 394 -9.93 -27.46 28.25
CA ASP A 394 -10.53 -26.61 27.22
C ASP A 394 -10.50 -25.14 27.66
N PHE A 395 -10.23 -24.21 26.74
CA PHE A 395 -10.16 -22.77 27.07
C PHE A 395 -10.68 -21.86 25.96
N ASP A 396 -11.31 -20.77 26.37
CA ASP A 396 -11.71 -19.70 25.46
C ASP A 396 -10.53 -18.78 25.13
N TYR A 397 -10.44 -18.36 23.87
CA TYR A 397 -9.39 -17.46 23.38
C TYR A 397 -9.95 -16.47 22.35
N ARG A 398 -9.22 -15.38 22.12
CA ARG A 398 -9.57 -14.32 21.17
C ARG A 398 -8.43 -14.13 20.18
N ILE A 399 -8.67 -14.38 18.90
CA ILE A 399 -7.69 -14.16 17.84
C ILE A 399 -8.09 -12.89 17.09
N TYR A 400 -7.22 -11.89 17.08
CA TYR A 400 -7.42 -10.63 16.37
C TYR A 400 -6.09 -10.08 15.86
N MET A 401 -6.13 -8.93 15.18
CA MET A 401 -4.92 -8.32 14.63
C MET A 401 -3.88 -8.03 15.73
N ASN A 402 -2.67 -8.59 15.59
CA ASN A 402 -1.58 -8.56 16.58
C ASN A 402 -1.84 -9.32 17.91
N HIS A 403 -2.85 -10.21 17.99
CA HIS A 403 -3.10 -11.06 19.16
C HIS A 403 -3.46 -12.49 18.74
N VAL A 404 -2.56 -13.44 19.00
CA VAL A 404 -2.46 -14.70 18.26
C VAL A 404 -2.39 -15.90 19.18
N LEU A 405 -3.12 -16.96 18.83
CA LEU A 405 -3.04 -18.24 19.55
C LEU A 405 -1.75 -18.96 19.15
N ASP A 406 -0.95 -19.40 20.13
CA ASP A 406 0.15 -20.37 19.96
C ASP A 406 -0.17 -21.58 20.85
N HIS A 407 -0.47 -22.73 20.24
CA HIS A 407 -0.84 -23.95 20.97
C HIS A 407 -0.24 -25.21 20.33
N LYS A 408 0.39 -26.06 21.15
CA LYS A 408 1.16 -27.25 20.73
C LYS A 408 2.12 -27.01 19.54
N GLY A 409 2.62 -25.77 19.36
CA GLY A 409 3.53 -25.37 18.27
C GLY A 409 2.84 -24.93 16.97
N TYR A 410 1.51 -24.94 16.92
CA TYR A 410 0.70 -24.35 15.86
C TYR A 410 0.30 -22.94 16.26
N ARG A 411 0.39 -21.99 15.32
CA ARG A 411 -0.03 -20.61 15.53
C ARG A 411 -1.15 -20.20 14.59
N PHE A 412 -2.11 -19.44 15.11
CA PHE A 412 -3.33 -19.04 14.41
C PHE A 412 -3.46 -17.51 14.40
N PHE A 413 -3.67 -16.97 13.20
CA PHE A 413 -3.66 -15.54 12.92
C PHE A 413 -4.93 -15.14 12.18
N GLN A 414 -5.51 -14.00 12.54
CA GLN A 414 -6.70 -13.46 11.88
C GLN A 414 -6.32 -12.92 10.48
N ALA A 415 -6.49 -13.74 9.43
CA ALA A 415 -5.98 -13.42 8.10
C ALA A 415 -7.03 -12.77 7.17
N SER A 416 -8.27 -13.26 7.21
CA SER A 416 -9.44 -12.62 6.58
C SER A 416 -10.73 -13.15 7.21
N PHE A 417 -11.88 -12.78 6.66
CA PHE A 417 -13.21 -13.22 7.09
C PHE A 417 -14.14 -13.37 5.89
N HIS A 418 -15.29 -14.02 6.10
CA HIS A 418 -16.28 -14.23 5.04
C HIS A 418 -17.05 -12.92 4.76
N PRO A 419 -17.38 -12.59 3.49
CA PRO A 419 -18.07 -11.33 3.15
C PRO A 419 -19.50 -11.17 3.71
N ASP A 420 -20.05 -12.20 4.34
CA ASP A 420 -21.34 -12.20 5.03
C ASP A 420 -21.21 -11.92 6.54
N GLU A 421 -20.00 -11.62 7.02
CA GLU A 421 -19.64 -11.36 8.42
C GLU A 421 -19.92 -12.54 9.37
N LYS A 422 -20.15 -13.76 8.85
CA LYS A 422 -20.52 -14.97 9.63
C LYS A 422 -19.48 -16.09 9.56
N GLY A 423 -18.21 -15.74 9.63
CA GLY A 423 -17.13 -16.72 9.58
C GLY A 423 -15.76 -16.10 9.43
N THR A 424 -14.78 -16.77 10.01
CA THR A 424 -13.38 -16.35 10.02
C THR A 424 -12.55 -17.17 9.04
N VAL A 425 -11.42 -16.63 8.59
CA VAL A 425 -10.37 -17.40 7.92
C VAL A 425 -9.05 -17.17 8.66
N LEU A 426 -8.63 -18.17 9.42
CA LEU A 426 -7.37 -18.13 10.17
C LEU A 426 -6.22 -18.58 9.27
N SER A 427 -5.09 -17.87 9.28
CA SER A 427 -3.82 -18.40 8.81
C SER A 427 -3.23 -19.30 9.89
N VAL A 428 -2.68 -20.45 9.50
CA VAL A 428 -2.07 -21.45 10.39
C VAL A 428 -0.60 -21.62 10.00
N ASN A 429 0.32 -21.43 10.95
CA ASN A 429 1.75 -21.74 10.74
C ASN A 429 2.26 -22.70 11.83
N HIS A 430 3.08 -23.67 11.42
CA HIS A 430 3.85 -24.55 12.29
C HIS A 430 5.35 -24.48 11.91
N ASP A 431 6.01 -23.41 12.35
CA ASP A 431 7.48 -23.24 12.25
C ASP A 431 8.08 -22.76 13.59
N PHE A 432 8.01 -23.63 14.60
CA PHE A 432 8.64 -23.39 15.90
C PHE A 432 10.16 -23.18 15.76
N TRP A 433 10.88 -24.16 15.19
CA TRP A 433 12.34 -24.14 15.17
C TRP A 433 12.95 -23.08 14.27
N GLY A 434 12.39 -22.85 13.07
CA GLY A 434 12.87 -21.81 12.16
C GLY A 434 12.68 -20.42 12.76
N THR A 435 11.49 -20.14 13.30
CA THR A 435 11.21 -18.90 14.05
C THR A 435 12.22 -18.67 15.18
N TYR A 436 12.36 -19.59 16.14
CA TYR A 436 13.23 -19.36 17.31
C TYR A 436 14.72 -19.21 16.94
N ILE A 437 15.21 -19.94 15.94
CA ILE A 437 16.60 -19.82 15.46
C ILE A 437 16.81 -18.49 14.70
N THR A 438 15.86 -18.09 13.88
CA THR A 438 15.88 -16.78 13.22
C THR A 438 15.80 -15.63 14.23
N TYR A 439 14.94 -15.72 15.25
CA TYR A 439 14.78 -14.71 16.31
C TYR A 439 16.05 -14.58 17.17
N ALA A 440 16.72 -15.69 17.51
CA ALA A 440 18.03 -15.66 18.14
C ALA A 440 19.06 -14.94 17.24
N GLY A 441 18.99 -15.17 15.92
CA GLY A 441 19.73 -14.40 14.92
C GLY A 441 19.42 -12.91 14.95
N TYR A 442 18.14 -12.50 14.97
CA TYR A 442 17.72 -11.09 15.02
C TYR A 442 18.20 -10.39 16.30
N LEU A 443 18.10 -11.05 17.46
CA LEU A 443 18.58 -10.52 18.74
C LEU A 443 20.10 -10.29 18.73
N LEU A 444 20.87 -11.28 18.21
CA LEU A 444 22.31 -11.13 18.00
C LEU A 444 22.65 -10.01 17.01
N LEU A 445 21.86 -9.86 15.94
CA LEU A 445 22.04 -8.82 14.92
C LEU A 445 21.81 -7.42 15.52
N TYR A 446 20.70 -7.22 16.24
CA TYR A 446 20.38 -6.00 16.96
C TYR A 446 21.51 -5.62 17.95
N PHE A 447 21.90 -6.55 18.82
CA PHE A 447 22.95 -6.31 19.80
C PHE A 447 24.31 -6.02 19.15
N GLY A 448 24.68 -6.75 18.09
CA GLY A 448 25.92 -6.55 17.33
C GLY A 448 25.98 -5.20 16.62
N LEU A 449 24.88 -4.79 15.96
CA LEU A 449 24.76 -3.49 15.28
C LEU A 449 24.82 -2.33 16.29
N MET A 450 24.09 -2.42 17.39
CA MET A 450 24.10 -1.40 18.44
C MET A 450 25.50 -1.28 19.08
N ALA A 451 26.13 -2.41 19.38
CA ALA A 451 27.49 -2.44 19.92
C ALA A 451 28.53 -1.82 18.98
N ILE A 452 28.38 -1.95 17.65
CA ILE A 452 29.30 -1.35 16.67
C ILE A 452 29.36 0.18 16.77
N LEU A 453 28.26 0.85 17.13
CA LEU A 453 28.20 2.31 17.26
C LEU A 453 28.89 2.84 18.53
N PHE A 454 28.84 2.09 19.64
CA PHE A 454 29.27 2.58 20.95
C PHE A 454 30.56 1.95 21.49
N ALA A 455 30.88 0.70 21.14
CA ALA A 455 32.04 -0.01 21.68
C ALA A 455 33.38 0.60 21.21
N LYS A 456 34.39 0.51 22.08
CA LYS A 456 35.77 0.95 21.78
C LYS A 456 36.42 0.01 20.76
N HIS A 457 37.37 0.53 19.98
CA HIS A 457 38.10 -0.20 18.93
C HIS A 457 37.26 -0.66 17.71
N THR A 458 35.97 -0.33 17.65
CA THR A 458 35.16 -0.53 16.43
C THR A 458 35.61 0.43 15.33
N ARG A 459 35.19 0.15 14.09
CA ARG A 459 35.41 1.09 12.97
C ARG A 459 34.73 2.44 13.22
N PHE A 460 33.58 2.49 13.89
CA PHE A 460 32.89 3.74 14.19
C PHE A 460 33.69 4.60 15.19
N ASP A 461 34.26 3.97 16.23
CA ASP A 461 35.19 4.61 17.17
C ASP A 461 36.48 5.11 16.48
N GLU A 462 37.01 4.33 15.53
CA GLU A 462 38.15 4.75 14.72
C GLU A 462 37.83 5.98 13.85
N ILE A 463 36.66 6.00 13.19
CA ILE A 463 36.19 7.13 12.37
C ILE A 463 35.99 8.37 13.25
N ARG A 464 35.31 8.22 14.40
CA ARG A 464 35.13 9.27 15.42
C ARG A 464 36.47 9.87 15.87
N THR A 465 37.45 9.03 16.14
CA THR A 465 38.80 9.44 16.56
C THR A 465 39.58 10.11 15.44
N ARG A 466 39.49 9.61 14.20
CA ARG A 466 40.09 10.23 13.00
C ARG A 466 39.51 11.64 12.76
N LEU A 467 38.21 11.82 12.92
CA LEU A 467 37.55 13.12 12.81
C LEU A 467 38.03 14.10 13.90
N GLY A 468 38.22 13.63 15.14
CA GLY A 468 38.84 14.42 16.22
C GLY A 468 40.25 14.92 15.85
N LYS A 469 41.08 14.06 15.27
CA LYS A 469 42.44 14.43 14.80
C LYS A 469 42.43 15.41 13.61
N ILE A 470 41.40 15.39 12.76
CA ILE A 470 41.21 16.41 11.71
C ILE A 470 40.84 17.77 12.32
N LYS A 471 39.93 17.79 13.31
CA LYS A 471 39.58 19.03 14.04
C LYS A 471 40.76 19.66 14.75
N GLN A 472 41.63 18.87 15.40
CA GLN A 472 42.86 19.39 16.01
C GLN A 472 43.78 20.09 14.99
N LYS A 473 43.74 19.69 13.70
CA LYS A 473 44.46 20.40 12.63
C LYS A 473 43.76 21.67 12.15
N LYS A 474 42.41 21.72 12.13
CA LYS A 474 41.66 22.99 11.93
C LYS A 474 41.90 23.96 13.10
N ALA A 475 41.80 23.49 14.35
CA ALA A 475 41.94 24.31 15.56
C ALA A 475 43.36 24.89 15.77
N LYS A 476 44.42 24.14 15.43
CA LYS A 476 45.81 24.67 15.43
C LYS A 476 46.07 25.77 14.38
N MET A 477 45.11 26.05 13.49
CA MET A 477 45.14 27.16 12.54
C MET A 477 44.36 28.39 13.04
N MET A 478 43.83 28.35 14.27
CA MET A 478 42.76 29.22 14.77
C MET A 478 43.09 29.89 16.12
N SER A 479 44.28 29.64 16.69
CA SER A 479 44.66 30.07 18.03
C SER A 479 45.68 31.22 18.04
N MET A 480 45.37 32.34 17.38
CA MET A 480 46.23 33.54 17.40
C MET A 480 45.43 34.83 17.31
N LEU A 481 45.59 35.70 18.33
CA LEU A 481 44.94 36.98 18.60
C LEU A 481 43.41 36.97 18.87
N LEU A 482 43.06 37.55 20.02
CA LEU A 482 41.71 37.96 20.42
C LEU A 482 41.85 39.05 21.49
N LEU A 483 41.58 40.32 21.16
CA LEU A 483 41.55 41.47 22.09
C LEU A 483 40.94 42.72 21.40
N LEU A 484 39.85 43.27 21.96
CA LEU A 484 39.28 44.64 21.76
C LEU A 484 38.69 44.99 20.34
N VAL A 485 37.61 45.77 20.16
CA VAL A 485 36.45 46.16 21.02
C VAL A 485 35.24 46.62 20.14
N SER A 486 34.07 46.87 20.76
CA SER A 486 32.73 47.30 20.22
C SER A 486 32.68 48.66 19.45
N PHE A 487 31.57 49.25 18.94
CA PHE A 487 30.11 49.23 19.24
C PHE A 487 29.20 49.60 18.00
N SER A 488 27.86 49.73 18.18
CA SER A 488 26.73 50.04 17.24
C SER A 488 26.87 51.30 16.34
N GLY A 489 25.99 51.68 15.38
CA GLY A 489 24.63 51.26 14.88
C GLY A 489 24.32 52.03 13.55
N PHE A 490 23.11 52.22 12.98
CA PHE A 490 21.71 51.75 13.20
C PHE A 490 20.91 51.82 11.85
N THR A 491 19.61 52.16 11.78
CA THR A 491 18.73 52.20 10.57
C THR A 491 17.75 53.40 10.52
N GLN A 492 17.17 53.71 9.33
CA GLN A 492 15.91 54.49 9.18
C GLN A 492 15.20 54.19 7.83
N GLU A 493 13.89 54.42 7.74
CA GLU A 493 12.99 54.12 6.60
C GLU A 493 12.41 55.38 5.95
N HIS A 494 11.77 55.25 4.77
CA HIS A 494 10.74 56.19 4.28
C HIS A 494 9.76 55.50 3.30
N SER A 495 8.48 55.89 3.36
CA SER A 495 7.42 55.66 2.37
C SER A 495 7.25 56.93 1.48
N GLU A 496 6.36 57.07 0.47
CA GLU A 496 5.18 56.29 0.03
C GLU A 496 4.78 56.67 -1.42
N ASN A 497 3.89 55.88 -2.07
CA ASN A 497 2.91 56.21 -3.12
C ASN A 497 3.31 56.91 -4.46
N ASP A 498 2.81 56.38 -5.59
CA ASP A 498 1.76 57.03 -6.43
C ASP A 498 1.17 56.11 -7.54
N GLY A 499 -0.11 56.32 -7.91
CA GLY A 499 -0.54 56.46 -9.32
C GLY A 499 -0.91 55.28 -10.26
N HIS A 500 -2.14 54.74 -10.14
CA HIS A 500 -3.07 54.40 -11.27
C HIS A 500 -2.75 53.23 -12.27
N ASN A 501 -3.68 52.61 -13.02
CA ASN A 501 -4.84 53.14 -13.79
C ASN A 501 -5.39 52.28 -14.98
N HIS A 502 -5.66 50.96 -14.84
CA HIS A 502 -6.50 50.13 -15.76
C HIS A 502 -5.99 49.94 -17.23
N GLN A 503 -6.53 49.13 -18.19
CA GLN A 503 -7.59 48.09 -18.33
C GLN A 503 -7.26 47.24 -19.61
N LYS A 504 -7.93 46.19 -20.13
CA LYS A 504 -9.14 45.35 -19.81
C LYS A 504 -9.07 44.03 -20.64
N GLU A 505 -9.66 42.93 -20.18
CA GLU A 505 -10.61 42.09 -20.98
C GLU A 505 -11.43 41.16 -20.06
N THR A 506 -12.43 40.41 -20.57
CA THR A 506 -13.59 39.98 -19.75
C THR A 506 -14.20 38.60 -20.05
N THR A 507 -14.19 37.67 -19.06
CA THR A 507 -15.36 36.89 -18.56
C THR A 507 -14.98 36.02 -17.35
N LYS A 508 -15.13 36.55 -16.13
CA LYS A 508 -15.15 35.80 -14.85
C LYS A 508 -15.84 36.62 -13.76
N ALA A 509 -15.39 37.88 -13.63
CA ALA A 509 -15.76 38.88 -12.63
C ALA A 509 -17.25 39.13 -12.36
N GLN A 510 -18.19 38.70 -13.23
CA GLN A 510 -19.63 38.77 -12.92
C GLN A 510 -20.05 37.72 -11.88
N ILE A 511 -19.44 36.54 -11.89
CA ILE A 511 -19.67 35.51 -10.86
C ILE A 511 -18.95 35.92 -9.57
N ASP A 512 -17.70 36.35 -9.67
CA ASP A 512 -16.89 36.76 -8.52
C ASP A 512 -17.52 38.00 -7.81
N SER A 513 -18.07 38.96 -8.56
CA SER A 513 -18.81 40.10 -8.01
C SER A 513 -20.16 39.72 -7.36
N ILE A 514 -20.75 38.58 -7.70
CA ILE A 514 -21.94 38.06 -7.00
C ILE A 514 -21.51 37.35 -5.72
N LEU A 515 -20.45 36.52 -5.78
CA LEU A 515 -19.86 35.87 -4.60
C LEU A 515 -19.46 36.90 -3.53
N ALA A 516 -18.70 37.94 -3.90
CA ALA A 516 -18.21 38.98 -2.98
C ALA A 516 -19.31 39.75 -2.24
N VAL A 517 -20.52 39.83 -2.78
CA VAL A 517 -21.67 40.51 -2.16
C VAL A 517 -22.48 39.58 -1.25
N HIS A 518 -22.42 38.26 -1.48
CA HIS A 518 -23.25 37.27 -0.77
C HIS A 518 -22.48 36.40 0.22
N ILE A 519 -21.15 36.49 0.28
CA ILE A 519 -20.34 35.64 1.16
C ILE A 519 -20.46 36.04 2.64
N THR A 520 -20.25 35.08 3.54
CA THR A 520 -20.44 35.27 4.97
C THR A 520 -19.20 35.87 5.64
N PRO A 521 -19.33 36.92 6.49
CA PRO A 521 -18.17 37.52 7.17
C PRO A 521 -17.47 36.56 8.12
N GLN A 522 -16.13 36.62 8.15
CA GLN A 522 -15.28 35.66 8.87
C GLN A 522 -15.62 35.49 10.35
N HIS A 523 -16.14 36.53 11.04
CA HIS A 523 -16.60 36.41 12.43
C HIS A 523 -17.69 35.34 12.61
N HIS A 524 -18.73 35.36 11.76
CA HIS A 524 -19.79 34.33 11.81
C HIS A 524 -19.26 32.99 11.30
N THR A 525 -18.48 33.02 10.21
CA THR A 525 -17.87 31.82 9.63
C THR A 525 -17.11 31.03 10.70
N ALA A 526 -16.31 31.70 11.53
CA ALA A 526 -15.50 31.08 12.59
C ALA A 526 -16.31 30.29 13.65
N GLU A 527 -17.60 30.57 13.87
CA GLU A 527 -18.45 29.72 14.71
C GLU A 527 -19.00 28.50 13.97
N PHE A 528 -19.26 28.63 12.66
CA PHE A 528 -19.61 27.51 11.79
C PHE A 528 -18.41 26.56 11.58
N SER A 529 -17.19 27.09 11.45
CA SER A 529 -15.90 26.37 11.36
C SER A 529 -15.69 25.33 12.48
N LYS A 530 -16.22 25.61 13.68
CA LYS A 530 -16.10 24.77 14.88
C LYS A 530 -17.13 23.62 14.96
N MET A 531 -18.14 23.61 14.09
CA MET A 531 -19.12 22.52 14.05
C MET A 531 -18.44 21.20 13.70
N VAL A 532 -18.76 20.12 14.40
CA VAL A 532 -18.19 18.80 14.07
C VAL A 532 -18.99 18.16 12.94
N VAL A 533 -18.29 17.46 12.05
CA VAL A 533 -18.85 16.71 10.92
C VAL A 533 -18.18 15.33 10.82
N GLN A 534 -18.95 14.31 10.42
CA GLN A 534 -18.46 12.97 10.09
C GLN A 534 -18.19 12.89 8.58
N ASP A 535 -16.97 12.56 8.17
CA ASP A 535 -16.65 12.41 6.74
C ASP A 535 -17.06 11.03 6.19
N TYR A 536 -16.73 10.79 4.91
CA TYR A 536 -16.98 9.50 4.25
C TYR A 536 -16.09 8.34 4.76
N SER A 537 -15.00 8.62 5.47
CA SER A 537 -14.15 7.61 6.12
C SER A 537 -14.53 7.31 7.57
N GLY A 538 -15.54 8.01 8.12
CA GLY A 538 -15.99 7.89 9.50
C GLY A 538 -15.14 8.66 10.51
N ARG A 539 -14.24 9.54 10.06
CA ARG A 539 -13.48 10.45 10.91
C ARG A 539 -14.35 11.65 11.30
N MET A 540 -14.37 11.93 12.60
CA MET A 540 -14.94 13.16 13.16
C MET A 540 -13.90 14.28 13.06
N MET A 541 -14.28 15.42 12.48
CA MET A 541 -13.41 16.60 12.30
C MET A 541 -14.22 17.91 12.42
N PRO A 542 -13.58 19.06 12.67
CA PRO A 542 -14.22 20.36 12.51
C PRO A 542 -14.59 20.61 11.04
N MET A 543 -15.68 21.35 10.82
CA MET A 543 -16.14 21.78 9.49
C MET A 543 -15.04 22.53 8.73
N HIS A 544 -14.18 23.27 9.45
CA HIS A 544 -12.99 23.91 8.91
C HIS A 544 -12.03 22.94 8.19
N THR A 545 -11.67 21.82 8.82
CA THR A 545 -10.82 20.80 8.19
C THR A 545 -11.51 20.20 6.98
N TYR A 546 -12.82 19.90 7.10
CA TYR A 546 -13.60 19.35 6.01
C TYR A 546 -13.67 20.29 4.80
N ALA A 547 -13.93 21.58 5.03
CA ALA A 547 -14.00 22.61 4.00
C ALA A 547 -12.63 22.84 3.33
N SER A 548 -11.56 22.94 4.12
CA SER A 548 -10.17 23.03 3.64
C SER A 548 -9.78 21.82 2.78
N GLU A 549 -10.06 20.60 3.25
CA GLU A 549 -9.82 19.39 2.48
C GLU A 549 -10.66 19.35 1.20
N MET A 550 -11.95 19.68 1.24
CA MET A 550 -12.82 19.69 0.08
C MET A 550 -12.32 20.69 -0.97
N LEU A 551 -12.05 21.94 -0.58
CA LEU A 551 -11.56 22.97 -1.50
C LEU A 551 -10.23 22.55 -2.14
N ARG A 552 -9.26 22.07 -1.35
CA ARG A 552 -7.97 21.58 -1.85
C ARG A 552 -8.10 20.34 -2.75
N LYS A 553 -9.07 19.44 -2.49
CA LYS A 553 -9.35 18.26 -3.32
C LYS A 553 -10.01 18.64 -4.65
N LEU A 554 -10.88 19.66 -4.66
CA LEU A 554 -11.53 20.22 -5.85
C LEU A 554 -10.58 21.07 -6.70
N SER A 555 -10.02 22.14 -6.13
CA SER A 555 -9.35 23.24 -6.86
C SER A 555 -7.83 23.18 -6.87
N LYS A 556 -7.21 22.37 -6.00
CA LYS A 556 -5.77 22.40 -5.65
C LYS A 556 -5.28 23.70 -4.99
N SER A 557 -6.19 24.53 -4.50
CA SER A 557 -5.91 25.71 -3.66
C SER A 557 -6.55 25.56 -2.28
N ASP A 558 -6.04 26.28 -1.28
CA ASP A 558 -6.63 26.37 0.07
C ASP A 558 -7.59 27.58 0.20
N VAL A 559 -7.67 28.42 -0.83
CA VAL A 559 -8.54 29.61 -0.96
C VAL A 559 -9.17 29.68 -2.35
N TYR A 560 -10.31 30.36 -2.50
CA TYR A 560 -10.93 30.68 -3.81
C TYR A 560 -11.02 32.21 -3.95
N GLU A 561 -10.31 32.78 -4.92
CA GLU A 561 -9.98 34.21 -4.96
C GLU A 561 -9.48 34.72 -3.59
N ASP A 562 -10.13 35.72 -3.01
CA ASP A 562 -9.82 36.30 -1.69
C ASP A 562 -10.52 35.57 -0.51
N PHE A 563 -11.24 34.46 -0.76
CA PHE A 563 -12.10 33.80 0.22
C PHE A 563 -11.50 32.52 0.80
N ASP A 564 -11.67 32.34 2.12
CA ASP A 564 -11.26 31.12 2.80
C ASP A 564 -12.19 29.92 2.52
N ALA A 565 -11.71 28.72 2.82
CA ALA A 565 -12.43 27.49 2.51
C ALA A 565 -13.79 27.38 3.21
N ASP A 566 -13.93 27.95 4.39
CA ASP A 566 -15.13 27.85 5.22
C ASP A 566 -16.22 28.80 4.70
N GLN A 567 -15.82 30.01 4.30
CA GLN A 567 -16.64 30.95 3.55
C GLN A 567 -17.14 30.34 2.23
N VAL A 568 -16.27 29.64 1.50
CA VAL A 568 -16.60 28.93 0.26
C VAL A 568 -17.59 27.79 0.51
N PHE A 569 -17.35 26.94 1.52
CA PHE A 569 -18.25 25.82 1.84
C PHE A 569 -19.63 26.32 2.29
N LEU A 570 -19.68 27.37 3.11
CA LEU A 570 -20.94 27.98 3.55
C LEU A 570 -21.68 28.63 2.37
N SER A 571 -20.96 29.26 1.43
CA SER A 571 -21.53 29.75 0.17
C SER A 571 -22.12 28.63 -0.71
N ILE A 572 -21.50 27.45 -0.74
CA ILE A 572 -22.04 26.27 -1.44
C ILE A 572 -23.39 25.85 -0.83
N GLN A 573 -23.53 25.87 0.50
CA GLN A 573 -24.79 25.56 1.18
C GLN A 573 -25.86 26.65 1.00
N GLU A 574 -25.47 27.92 1.02
CA GLU A 574 -26.40 29.06 0.88
C GLU A 574 -26.85 29.34 -0.56
N SER A 575 -26.03 29.01 -1.57
CA SER A 575 -26.32 29.28 -2.98
C SER A 575 -25.92 28.12 -3.91
N PRO A 576 -26.48 26.90 -3.76
CA PRO A 576 -26.02 25.72 -4.50
C PRO A 576 -26.04 25.89 -6.03
N MET A 577 -27.06 26.59 -6.56
CA MET A 577 -27.22 26.87 -8.00
C MET A 577 -26.14 27.79 -8.59
N LEU A 578 -25.46 28.61 -7.76
CA LEU A 578 -24.33 29.42 -8.20
C LEU A 578 -23.12 28.54 -8.49
N TRP A 579 -22.83 27.61 -7.57
CA TRP A 579 -21.65 26.73 -7.60
C TRP A 579 -21.67 25.67 -8.71
N TYR A 580 -22.84 25.41 -9.30
CA TYR A 580 -22.92 24.69 -10.59
C TYR A 580 -22.08 25.35 -11.70
N ASN A 581 -21.97 26.69 -11.69
CA ASN A 581 -21.38 27.51 -12.76
C ASN A 581 -20.00 28.09 -12.40
N VAL A 582 -19.48 27.83 -11.21
CA VAL A 582 -18.16 28.30 -10.76
C VAL A 582 -17.07 27.36 -11.29
N PRO A 583 -16.02 27.86 -11.97
CA PRO A 583 -14.90 27.04 -12.41
C PRO A 583 -13.99 26.69 -11.23
N ILE A 584 -14.23 25.54 -10.60
CA ILE A 584 -13.53 25.09 -9.39
C ILE A 584 -12.98 23.65 -9.50
N ILE A 585 -13.45 22.85 -10.47
CA ILE A 585 -13.03 21.45 -10.64
C ILE A 585 -11.69 21.42 -11.39
N TYR A 586 -10.59 21.22 -10.67
CA TYR A 586 -9.25 21.19 -11.25
C TYR A 586 -9.06 20.03 -12.24
N LEU A 587 -8.67 20.37 -13.46
CA LEU A 587 -8.27 19.46 -14.52
C LEU A 587 -6.78 19.63 -14.79
N LYS A 588 -6.02 18.55 -14.58
CA LYS A 588 -4.56 18.51 -14.75
C LYS A 588 -4.14 18.94 -16.17
N PRO A 589 -3.31 19.99 -16.34
CA PRO A 589 -2.82 20.39 -17.66
C PRO A 589 -2.12 19.24 -18.39
N ARG A 590 -2.37 19.06 -19.69
CA ARG A 590 -1.78 18.04 -20.59
C ARG A 590 -2.14 16.58 -20.31
N LYS A 591 -2.65 16.24 -19.12
CA LYS A 591 -3.11 14.88 -18.78
C LYS A 591 -4.63 14.73 -18.90
N ALA A 592 -5.39 15.75 -18.52
CA ALA A 592 -6.86 15.76 -18.57
C ALA A 592 -7.42 16.27 -19.92
N ASP A 593 -6.60 16.42 -20.96
CA ASP A 593 -7.01 17.03 -22.24
C ASP A 593 -8.07 16.21 -22.99
N SER A 594 -8.05 14.89 -22.84
CA SER A 594 -9.14 14.03 -23.31
C SER A 594 -10.47 14.30 -22.56
N ILE A 595 -10.40 14.66 -21.28
CA ILE A 595 -11.58 15.02 -20.47
C ILE A 595 -12.12 16.37 -20.92
N ARG A 596 -11.23 17.38 -21.07
CA ARG A 596 -11.56 18.69 -21.66
C ARG A 596 -12.29 18.56 -23.01
N THR A 597 -11.79 17.67 -23.87
CA THR A 597 -12.39 17.33 -25.18
C THR A 597 -13.78 16.71 -25.04
N ILE A 598 -14.02 15.87 -24.02
CA ILE A 598 -15.33 15.26 -23.74
C ILE A 598 -16.33 16.30 -23.18
N ILE A 599 -15.89 17.21 -22.30
CA ILE A 599 -16.78 18.19 -21.66
C ILE A 599 -17.05 19.42 -22.53
N GLY A 600 -16.10 19.83 -23.38
CA GLY A 600 -16.18 21.00 -24.25
C GLY A 600 -15.54 22.27 -23.66
N VAL A 601 -14.42 22.12 -22.93
CA VAL A 601 -13.66 23.19 -22.24
C VAL A 601 -12.28 23.34 -22.91
N ASP A 602 -11.67 24.53 -22.84
CA ASP A 602 -10.40 24.80 -23.51
C ASP A 602 -9.21 24.06 -22.85
N PHE A 603 -8.16 23.83 -23.63
CA PHE A 603 -6.90 23.22 -23.17
C PHE A 603 -6.10 24.13 -22.25
N GLU A 604 -6.31 25.46 -22.30
CA GLU A 604 -5.67 26.41 -21.38
C GLU A 604 -6.42 26.59 -20.04
N ASP A 605 -7.70 26.20 -19.95
CA ASP A 605 -8.48 26.29 -18.70
C ASP A 605 -8.03 25.24 -17.68
N GLU A 606 -7.47 25.65 -16.53
CA GLU A 606 -7.08 24.73 -15.44
C GLU A 606 -8.27 24.19 -14.62
N HIS A 607 -9.41 24.89 -14.61
CA HIS A 607 -10.60 24.54 -13.81
C HIS A 607 -11.87 24.53 -14.64
N ALA A 608 -12.62 23.42 -14.56
CA ALA A 608 -13.95 23.28 -15.15
C ALA A 608 -15.06 23.59 -14.14
N LYS A 609 -16.26 23.87 -14.65
CA LYS A 609 -17.50 24.03 -13.87
C LYS A 609 -18.20 22.70 -13.74
N LEU A 610 -19.10 22.56 -12.76
CA LEU A 610 -19.90 21.33 -12.62
C LEU A 610 -20.81 21.10 -13.84
N VAL A 611 -21.44 22.16 -14.36
CA VAL A 611 -22.30 22.08 -15.56
C VAL A 611 -21.59 21.54 -16.80
N ASP A 612 -20.27 21.78 -16.94
CA ASP A 612 -19.52 21.38 -18.14
C ASP A 612 -19.51 19.84 -18.28
N PHE A 613 -19.65 19.10 -17.18
CA PHE A 613 -19.69 17.64 -17.18
C PHE A 613 -21.04 17.03 -17.58
N PHE A 614 -22.10 17.82 -17.77
CA PHE A 614 -23.44 17.33 -18.13
C PHE A 614 -23.85 17.79 -19.54
N THR A 615 -24.72 17.04 -20.20
CA THR A 615 -25.40 17.48 -21.43
C THR A 615 -26.60 18.38 -21.08
N PRO A 616 -27.17 19.15 -22.04
CA PRO A 616 -28.41 19.90 -21.83
C PRO A 616 -29.60 19.03 -21.37
N GLU A 617 -29.57 17.73 -21.63
CA GLU A 617 -30.57 16.75 -21.15
C GLU A 617 -30.21 16.13 -19.78
N GLY A 618 -29.24 16.70 -19.06
CA GLY A 618 -28.81 16.26 -17.73
C GLY A 618 -27.97 14.97 -17.70
N ARG A 619 -27.55 14.42 -18.84
CA ARG A 619 -26.76 13.18 -18.89
C ARG A 619 -25.29 13.47 -18.56
N TYR A 620 -24.71 12.68 -17.66
CA TYR A 620 -23.32 12.82 -17.25
C TYR A 620 -22.34 12.33 -18.34
N LYS A 621 -21.49 13.21 -18.86
CA LYS A 621 -20.63 12.97 -20.04
C LYS A 621 -19.54 11.93 -19.80
N LEU A 622 -19.09 11.73 -18.56
CA LEU A 622 -18.05 10.75 -18.24
C LEU A 622 -18.57 9.31 -18.08
N ALA A 623 -19.88 9.12 -17.85
CA ALA A 623 -20.48 7.83 -17.51
C ALA A 623 -20.05 6.64 -18.42
N PRO A 624 -19.95 6.77 -19.77
CA PRO A 624 -19.53 5.67 -20.64
C PRO A 624 -18.10 5.17 -20.40
N TYR A 625 -17.25 5.97 -19.77
CA TYR A 625 -15.84 5.65 -19.50
C TYR A 625 -15.63 5.09 -18.08
N LEU A 626 -16.56 5.36 -17.15
CA LEU A 626 -16.44 4.97 -15.74
C LEU A 626 -16.48 3.46 -15.56
N GLU A 627 -17.42 2.76 -16.21
CA GLU A 627 -17.57 1.32 -16.02
C GLU A 627 -16.28 0.56 -16.35
N GLN A 628 -15.65 0.87 -17.50
CA GLN A 628 -14.37 0.29 -17.87
C GLN A 628 -13.25 0.74 -16.93
N ALA A 629 -13.20 2.03 -16.55
CA ALA A 629 -12.17 2.52 -15.64
C ALA A 629 -12.23 1.84 -14.26
N TYR A 630 -13.42 1.73 -13.66
CA TYR A 630 -13.61 1.11 -12.34
C TYR A 630 -13.44 -0.41 -12.35
N LYS A 631 -13.82 -1.10 -13.43
CA LYS A 631 -13.58 -2.55 -13.60
C LYS A 631 -12.12 -2.91 -13.94
N THR A 632 -11.29 -1.97 -14.39
CA THR A 632 -9.88 -2.24 -14.73
C THR A 632 -9.00 -2.17 -13.47
N THR A 633 -8.32 -3.27 -13.13
CA THR A 633 -7.40 -3.39 -11.98
C THR A 633 -6.26 -2.37 -12.03
N GLU A 634 -5.55 -2.27 -13.16
CA GLU A 634 -4.59 -1.19 -13.43
C GLU A 634 -5.18 -0.19 -14.45
N PRO A 635 -5.85 0.89 -14.01
CA PRO A 635 -6.32 1.92 -14.92
C PRO A 635 -5.15 2.61 -15.62
N ASN A 636 -5.25 2.75 -16.95
CA ASN A 636 -4.30 3.51 -17.75
C ASN A 636 -4.36 5.01 -17.44
N GLY A 637 -3.44 5.81 -18.01
CA GLY A 637 -3.35 7.25 -17.73
C GLY A 637 -4.67 8.02 -17.91
N PHE A 638 -5.42 7.76 -18.98
CA PHE A 638 -6.74 8.37 -19.19
C PHE A 638 -7.77 7.87 -18.16
N GLN A 639 -7.83 6.55 -17.91
CA GLN A 639 -8.75 5.98 -16.91
C GLN A 639 -8.48 6.49 -15.49
N LYS A 640 -7.22 6.81 -15.13
CA LYS A 640 -6.86 7.43 -13.85
C LYS A 640 -7.38 8.86 -13.75
N GLU A 641 -7.11 9.69 -14.76
CA GLU A 641 -7.58 11.09 -14.77
C GLU A 641 -9.12 11.15 -14.82
N VAL A 642 -9.78 10.20 -15.49
CA VAL A 642 -11.25 10.05 -15.49
C VAL A 642 -11.79 9.74 -14.09
N LYS A 643 -11.18 8.81 -13.35
CA LYS A 643 -11.52 8.56 -11.93
C LYS A 643 -11.24 9.79 -11.05
N GLU A 644 -10.15 10.51 -11.29
CA GLU A 644 -9.78 11.71 -10.52
C GLU A 644 -10.79 12.86 -10.76
N ALA A 645 -11.25 13.04 -11.99
CA ALA A 645 -12.27 14.02 -12.35
C ALA A 645 -13.67 13.62 -11.83
N ASP A 646 -14.07 12.36 -11.97
CA ASP A 646 -15.32 11.83 -11.41
C ASP A 646 -15.39 11.99 -9.89
N SER A 647 -14.29 11.68 -9.18
CA SER A 647 -14.19 11.91 -7.74
C SER A 647 -14.39 13.38 -7.35
N ARG A 648 -13.85 14.34 -8.13
CA ARG A 648 -14.10 15.78 -7.91
C ARG A 648 -15.53 16.20 -8.22
N VAL A 649 -16.10 15.72 -9.32
CA VAL A 649 -17.49 15.99 -9.70
C VAL A 649 -18.43 15.51 -8.60
N ASN A 650 -18.29 14.27 -8.14
CA ASN A 650 -19.10 13.69 -7.08
C ASN A 650 -18.90 14.41 -5.73
N LEU A 651 -17.66 14.84 -5.40
CA LEU A 651 -17.39 15.61 -4.19
C LEU A 651 -18.13 16.96 -4.18
N LEU A 652 -18.06 17.75 -5.26
CA LEU A 652 -18.77 19.02 -5.36
C LEU A 652 -20.29 18.83 -5.45
N TYR A 653 -20.75 17.84 -6.21
CA TYR A 653 -22.17 17.52 -6.35
C TYR A 653 -22.80 17.14 -5.00
N ASN A 654 -22.15 16.26 -4.23
CA ASN A 654 -22.58 15.89 -2.89
C ASN A 654 -22.58 17.08 -1.92
N ALA A 655 -21.64 18.02 -2.06
CA ALA A 655 -21.62 19.24 -1.26
C ALA A 655 -22.78 20.18 -1.62
N ILE A 656 -23.07 20.36 -2.90
CA ILE A 656 -24.19 21.15 -3.44
C ILE A 656 -25.56 20.57 -3.04
N GLU A 657 -25.69 19.24 -2.99
CA GLU A 657 -26.91 18.59 -2.46
C GLU A 657 -26.98 18.58 -0.90
N GLY A 658 -25.92 18.99 -0.21
CA GLY A 658 -25.83 18.98 1.25
C GLY A 658 -25.63 17.58 1.87
N ARG A 659 -25.33 16.55 1.08
CA ARG A 659 -25.04 15.17 1.56
C ARG A 659 -23.79 15.11 2.43
N THR A 660 -22.87 16.06 2.25
CA THR A 660 -21.63 16.19 3.04
C THR A 660 -21.86 16.73 4.44
N VAL A 661 -23.00 17.39 4.70
CA VAL A 661 -23.28 18.08 5.98
C VAL A 661 -23.81 17.08 7.02
N LYS A 662 -22.99 16.08 7.34
CA LYS A 662 -23.26 15.01 8.31
C LYS A 662 -23.01 15.50 9.73
N ILE A 663 -23.90 16.37 10.19
CA ILE A 663 -23.79 17.10 11.47
C ILE A 663 -24.79 16.64 12.53
N PHE A 664 -25.67 15.67 12.21
CA PHE A 664 -26.71 15.17 13.11
C PHE A 664 -26.46 13.69 13.48
N PRO A 665 -26.15 13.36 14.75
CA PRO A 665 -26.08 11.98 15.20
C PRO A 665 -27.43 11.26 15.08
N VAL A 666 -27.41 9.98 14.67
CA VAL A 666 -28.57 9.09 14.79
C VAL A 666 -28.60 8.53 16.22
N PRO A 667 -29.69 8.73 17.00
CA PRO A 667 -29.74 8.25 18.39
C PRO A 667 -29.68 6.73 18.45
N HIS A 668 -28.85 6.20 19.36
CA HIS A 668 -28.69 4.75 19.60
C HIS A 668 -28.22 3.92 18.38
N ASP A 669 -27.60 4.55 17.38
CA ASP A 669 -26.95 3.86 16.26
C ASP A 669 -25.67 3.15 16.71
N GLU A 670 -25.61 1.83 16.53
CA GLU A 670 -24.51 0.98 17.04
C GLU A 670 -23.12 1.35 16.48
N ASN A 671 -23.07 1.98 15.30
CA ASN A 671 -21.83 2.46 14.68
C ASN A 671 -21.72 4.00 14.72
N ASN A 672 -22.40 4.68 15.65
CA ASN A 672 -22.32 6.14 15.82
C ASN A 672 -22.49 6.92 14.50
N LYS A 673 -23.41 6.49 13.62
CA LYS A 673 -23.64 7.13 12.32
C LYS A 673 -24.21 8.54 12.47
N TRP A 674 -23.60 9.51 11.80
CA TRP A 674 -24.13 10.87 11.66
C TRP A 674 -24.62 11.06 10.22
N ILE A 675 -25.72 11.78 10.08
CA ILE A 675 -26.44 11.96 8.82
C ILE A 675 -26.63 13.43 8.46
N SER A 676 -26.76 13.67 7.16
CA SER A 676 -27.24 14.93 6.61
C SER A 676 -28.77 15.03 6.65
N ALA A 677 -29.28 16.26 6.59
CA ALA A 677 -30.72 16.51 6.47
C ALA A 677 -31.33 15.92 5.18
N LEU A 678 -30.54 15.61 4.14
CA LEU A 678 -31.00 14.94 2.94
C LEU A 678 -31.08 13.41 3.12
N GLU A 679 -30.06 12.79 3.69
CA GLU A 679 -30.10 11.35 4.05
C GLU A 679 -31.25 11.05 5.00
N PHE A 680 -31.58 11.96 5.93
CA PHE A 680 -32.77 11.83 6.79
C PHE A 680 -34.09 11.69 6.01
N ARG A 681 -34.20 12.35 4.84
CA ARG A 681 -35.40 12.35 4.00
C ARG A 681 -35.44 11.17 3.03
N GLU A 682 -34.29 10.73 2.53
CA GLU A 682 -34.18 9.71 1.47
C GLU A 682 -33.94 8.28 2.00
N GLN A 683 -33.23 8.11 3.11
CA GLN A 683 -32.77 6.80 3.61
C GLN A 683 -33.62 6.24 4.76
N GLY A 684 -34.89 6.63 4.84
CA GLY A 684 -35.87 6.07 5.79
C GLY A 684 -35.70 6.44 7.27
N TYR A 685 -34.74 7.28 7.64
CA TYR A 685 -34.47 7.64 9.05
C TYR A 685 -35.64 8.34 9.76
N ARG A 686 -36.62 8.88 9.03
CA ARG A 686 -37.91 9.37 9.57
C ARG A 686 -38.68 8.33 10.39
N GLU A 687 -38.50 7.04 10.10
CA GLU A 687 -39.14 5.93 10.82
C GLU A 687 -38.23 5.34 11.91
N LYS A 688 -36.93 5.66 11.88
CA LYS A 688 -35.92 5.18 12.85
C LYS A 688 -35.72 6.12 14.04
N ILE A 689 -36.02 7.42 13.89
CA ILE A 689 -35.83 8.41 14.95
C ILE A 689 -37.17 8.70 15.65
N GLU A 690 -37.39 8.02 16.79
CA GLU A 690 -38.63 8.14 17.59
C GLU A 690 -38.89 9.55 18.12
N ASP A 691 -37.83 10.31 18.43
CA ASP A 691 -37.92 11.69 18.88
C ASP A 691 -38.34 12.60 17.71
N THR A 692 -39.65 12.76 17.53
CA THR A 692 -40.24 13.57 16.47
C THR A 692 -39.84 15.05 16.54
N LEU A 693 -39.43 15.58 17.70
CA LEU A 693 -38.92 16.95 17.81
C LEU A 693 -37.50 17.02 17.22
N TYR A 694 -36.65 16.05 17.57
CA TYR A 694 -35.31 15.94 16.99
C TYR A 694 -35.35 15.61 15.49
N GLY A 695 -36.22 14.71 15.02
CA GLY A 695 -36.43 14.45 13.59
C GLY A 695 -36.88 15.68 12.80
N ASN A 696 -37.76 16.51 13.37
CA ASN A 696 -38.11 17.81 12.78
C ASN A 696 -36.94 18.82 12.80
N PHE A 697 -36.09 18.78 13.82
CA PHE A 697 -34.87 19.58 13.89
C PHE A 697 -33.81 19.15 12.87
N ILE A 698 -33.63 17.84 12.62
CA ILE A 698 -32.77 17.34 11.52
C ILE A 698 -33.31 17.80 10.16
N ASN A 699 -34.61 17.62 9.91
CA ASN A 699 -35.22 17.91 8.60
C ASN A 699 -35.13 19.41 8.22
N ASN A 700 -35.21 20.31 9.21
CA ASN A 700 -35.41 21.75 8.99
C ASN A 700 -34.33 22.66 9.59
N GLY A 701 -33.58 22.20 10.60
CA GLY A 701 -32.73 23.04 11.45
C GLY A 701 -31.58 23.72 10.70
N PHE A 702 -30.83 22.95 9.90
CA PHE A 702 -29.76 23.51 9.07
C PHE A 702 -30.30 24.45 7.98
N SER A 703 -31.43 24.11 7.34
CA SER A 703 -32.11 25.00 6.38
C SER A 703 -32.61 26.29 7.03
N THR A 704 -33.06 26.23 8.29
CA THR A 704 -33.49 27.39 9.07
C THR A 704 -32.27 28.26 9.41
N TYR A 705 -31.15 27.66 9.79
CA TYR A 705 -29.87 28.34 9.99
C TYR A 705 -29.46 29.13 8.74
N LEU A 706 -29.43 28.49 7.55
CA LEU A 706 -29.08 29.16 6.28
C LEU A 706 -30.03 30.34 5.97
N VAL A 707 -31.34 30.18 6.21
CA VAL A 707 -32.31 31.29 6.05
C VAL A 707 -32.04 32.42 7.07
N THR A 708 -31.76 32.11 8.34
CA THR A 708 -31.42 33.15 9.33
C THR A 708 -30.10 33.85 9.01
N LEU A 709 -29.11 33.13 8.48
CA LEU A 709 -27.81 33.66 8.06
C LEU A 709 -27.94 34.64 6.88
N ASN A 710 -28.76 34.30 5.88
CA ASN A 710 -29.02 35.20 4.76
C ASN A 710 -29.69 36.51 5.22
N ASN A 711 -30.62 36.44 6.19
CA ASN A 711 -31.20 37.62 6.82
C ASN A 711 -30.17 38.39 7.68
N ALA A 712 -29.31 37.69 8.43
CA ALA A 712 -28.28 38.30 9.27
C ALA A 712 -27.27 39.12 8.45
N LYS A 713 -26.92 38.68 7.24
CA LYS A 713 -26.08 39.45 6.30
C LYS A 713 -26.72 40.76 5.83
N GLN A 714 -28.05 40.87 5.86
CA GLN A 714 -28.78 42.09 5.50
C GLN A 714 -28.97 43.04 6.69
N THR A 715 -29.03 42.52 7.93
CA THR A 715 -29.28 43.30 9.15
C THR A 715 -28.03 43.63 9.97
N GLY A 716 -26.97 42.82 9.83
CA GLY A 716 -25.78 42.83 10.71
C GLY A 716 -25.96 42.06 12.03
N ASP A 717 -27.13 41.47 12.30
CA ASP A 717 -27.44 40.73 13.54
C ASP A 717 -27.39 39.21 13.30
N TYR A 718 -26.30 38.58 13.75
CA TYR A 718 -26.05 37.13 13.61
C TYR A 718 -26.55 36.29 14.79
N SER A 719 -27.04 36.92 15.87
CA SER A 719 -27.36 36.24 17.15
C SER A 719 -28.31 35.04 17.01
N LYS A 720 -29.25 35.10 16.06
CA LYS A 720 -30.20 34.01 15.76
C LYS A 720 -29.57 32.85 14.99
N ALA A 721 -28.60 33.15 14.12
CA ALA A 721 -27.87 32.14 13.36
C ALA A 721 -26.84 31.44 14.26
N GLU A 722 -26.13 32.20 15.10
CA GLU A 722 -25.23 31.70 16.14
C GLU A 722 -25.98 30.81 17.15
N GLY A 723 -27.15 31.22 17.63
CA GLY A 723 -27.99 30.42 18.52
C GLY A 723 -28.50 29.12 17.90
N LEU A 724 -28.67 29.05 16.57
CA LEU A 724 -29.00 27.79 15.87
C LEU A 724 -27.78 26.88 15.73
N LEU A 725 -26.57 27.40 15.49
CA LEU A 725 -25.34 26.61 15.55
C LEU A 725 -25.11 26.04 16.95
N GLU A 726 -25.31 26.84 18.00
CA GLU A 726 -25.21 26.39 19.39
C GLU A 726 -26.25 25.30 19.72
N ALA A 727 -27.47 25.40 19.18
CA ALA A 727 -28.48 24.35 19.29
C ALA A 727 -28.05 23.04 18.59
N ILE A 728 -27.48 23.11 17.38
CA ILE A 728 -26.95 21.92 16.69
C ILE A 728 -25.81 21.31 17.51
N LYS A 729 -24.85 22.12 17.99
CA LYS A 729 -23.73 21.64 18.82
C LYS A 729 -24.22 20.95 20.10
N LYS A 730 -25.26 21.47 20.75
CA LYS A 730 -25.92 20.82 21.90
C LYS A 730 -26.58 19.48 21.53
N THR A 731 -27.14 19.33 20.32
CA THR A 731 -27.63 18.02 19.85
C THR A 731 -26.49 17.04 19.54
N GLN A 732 -25.37 17.51 18.97
CA GLN A 732 -24.17 16.69 18.76
C GLN A 732 -23.64 16.13 20.08
N GLN A 733 -23.48 17.00 21.08
CA GLN A 733 -23.05 16.61 22.43
C GLN A 733 -24.03 15.69 23.16
N ARG A 734 -25.33 15.75 22.84
CA ARG A 734 -26.38 14.94 23.50
C ARG A 734 -26.58 13.55 22.89
N TYR A 735 -26.54 13.44 21.56
CA TYR A 735 -26.88 12.20 20.84
C TYR A 735 -25.67 11.52 20.18
N GLY A 736 -24.49 12.15 20.17
CA GLY A 736 -23.25 11.63 19.59
C GLY A 736 -22.03 11.85 20.51
N SER A 737 -22.24 11.83 21.82
CA SER A 737 -21.21 12.07 22.86
C SER A 737 -19.95 11.23 22.68
N ASP A 738 -20.11 9.98 22.25
CA ASP A 738 -19.08 8.94 22.32
C ASP A 738 -18.01 9.09 21.24
N VAL A 739 -18.31 9.89 20.20
CA VAL A 739 -17.39 10.26 19.11
C VAL A 739 -17.15 11.78 19.00
N MET A 740 -17.74 12.58 19.89
CA MET A 740 -17.64 14.04 19.84
C MET A 740 -16.22 14.54 20.20
N LEU A 741 -15.71 15.51 19.43
CA LEU A 741 -14.42 16.15 19.70
C LEU A 741 -14.53 17.13 20.89
N SER A 742 -13.46 17.22 21.69
CA SER A 742 -13.36 18.26 22.73
C SER A 742 -13.07 19.64 22.12
N ASP A 743 -13.46 20.71 22.81
CA ASP A 743 -13.25 22.07 22.33
C ASP A 743 -11.77 22.43 22.20
N GLU A 744 -10.88 21.89 23.03
CA GLU A 744 -9.43 22.04 22.86
C GLU A 744 -8.95 21.39 21.57
N LYS A 745 -9.46 20.18 21.24
CA LYS A 745 -9.08 19.47 20.02
C LYS A 745 -9.60 20.15 18.76
N ILE A 746 -10.84 20.67 18.78
CA ILE A 746 -11.42 21.46 17.68
C ILE A 746 -10.55 22.70 17.40
N ASN A 747 -10.26 23.51 18.43
CA ASN A 747 -9.44 24.72 18.25
C ASN A 747 -7.98 24.39 17.87
N ALA A 748 -7.41 23.29 18.38
CA ALA A 748 -6.07 22.85 18.01
C ALA A 748 -5.97 22.39 16.55
N GLU A 749 -7.03 21.80 15.99
CA GLU A 749 -7.06 21.37 14.59
C GLU A 749 -7.23 22.56 13.63
N ILE A 750 -8.09 23.52 13.97
CA ILE A 750 -8.25 24.78 13.23
C ILE A 750 -6.90 25.51 13.17
N LEU A 751 -6.26 25.75 14.32
CA LEU A 751 -4.94 26.39 14.37
C LEU A 751 -3.84 25.60 13.64
N TYR A 752 -3.92 24.26 13.59
CA TYR A 752 -2.96 23.44 12.85
C TYR A 752 -3.08 23.66 11.33
N ASN A 753 -4.30 23.79 10.82
CA ASN A 753 -4.57 24.09 9.41
C ASN A 753 -4.22 25.55 9.08
N ASP A 754 -4.70 26.53 9.87
CA ASP A 754 -4.43 27.95 9.68
C ASP A 754 -2.92 28.27 9.61
N TYR A 755 -2.14 27.67 10.52
CA TYR A 755 -0.70 27.88 10.55
C TYR A 755 0.08 27.05 9.51
N ASP A 756 -0.49 26.00 8.91
CA ASP A 756 0.12 25.09 7.91
C ASP A 756 1.64 24.91 8.08
N ILE A 757 2.06 24.55 9.30
CA ILE A 757 3.43 24.79 9.82
C ILE A 757 4.52 24.19 8.89
N PHE A 758 4.22 23.07 8.24
CA PHE A 758 5.15 22.35 7.37
C PHE A 758 5.44 23.09 6.05
N LYS A 759 4.48 23.90 5.57
CA LYS A 759 4.55 24.66 4.30
C LYS A 759 5.44 25.88 4.42
N GLN A 760 5.40 26.66 5.51
CA GLN A 760 6.37 27.74 5.68
C GLN A 760 7.74 27.20 6.15
N LEU A 761 7.78 26.09 6.91
CA LEU A 761 9.03 25.44 7.30
C LEU A 761 9.93 25.10 6.09
N PHE A 762 9.39 24.60 4.97
CA PHE A 762 10.23 24.32 3.79
C PHE A 762 10.93 25.60 3.30
N SER A 763 10.21 26.72 3.23
CA SER A 763 10.74 28.00 2.77
C SER A 763 11.78 28.56 3.75
N TRP A 764 11.50 28.53 5.05
CA TRP A 764 12.41 29.03 6.08
C TRP A 764 13.71 28.19 6.16
N TYR A 765 13.61 26.85 6.05
CA TYR A 765 14.79 25.99 5.91
C TYR A 765 15.56 26.27 4.60
N MET A 766 14.88 26.55 3.49
CA MET A 766 15.53 26.85 2.21
C MET A 766 16.36 28.14 2.32
N TYR A 767 15.76 29.24 2.81
CA TYR A 767 16.46 30.51 2.97
C TYR A 767 17.61 30.42 3.98
N ALA A 768 17.38 29.81 5.15
CA ALA A 768 18.42 29.67 6.18
C ALA A 768 19.57 28.76 5.72
N SER A 769 19.28 27.66 5.03
CA SER A 769 20.30 26.74 4.52
C SER A 769 21.10 27.34 3.37
N ALA A 770 20.46 28.02 2.40
CA ALA A 770 21.13 28.67 1.28
C ALA A 770 22.07 29.79 1.76
N ALA A 771 21.60 30.66 2.66
CA ALA A 771 22.43 31.70 3.28
C ALA A 771 23.63 31.10 4.03
N LEU A 772 23.41 30.08 4.84
CA LEU A 772 24.47 29.37 5.57
C LEU A 772 25.48 28.71 4.60
N PHE A 773 25.01 28.14 3.48
CA PHE A 773 25.87 27.51 2.47
C PHE A 773 26.78 28.54 1.79
N ILE A 774 26.24 29.71 1.41
CA ILE A 774 27.02 30.83 0.86
C ILE A 774 28.05 31.32 1.88
N LEU A 775 27.65 31.56 3.14
CA LEU A 775 28.56 31.99 4.21
C LEU A 775 29.72 31.00 4.43
N ILE A 776 29.45 29.69 4.40
CA ILE A 776 30.48 28.64 4.55
C ILE A 776 31.40 28.58 3.32
N ILE A 777 30.89 28.73 2.10
CA ILE A 777 31.73 28.84 0.90
C ILE A 777 32.65 30.05 1.02
N VAL A 778 32.13 31.22 1.40
CA VAL A 778 32.93 32.43 1.61
C VAL A 778 33.96 32.22 2.73
N GLN A 779 33.62 31.54 3.82
CA GLN A 779 34.55 31.20 4.92
C GLN A 779 35.74 30.32 4.47
N ILE A 780 35.53 29.39 3.52
CA ILE A 780 36.62 28.55 2.95
C ILE A 780 37.68 29.39 2.21
N PHE A 781 37.27 30.52 1.61
CA PHE A 781 38.17 31.46 0.94
C PHE A 781 38.70 32.56 1.89
N LYS A 782 37.82 33.17 2.71
CA LYS A 782 38.06 34.30 3.61
C LYS A 782 38.02 33.90 5.10
N TYR A 783 38.83 32.92 5.48
CA TYR A 783 38.94 32.32 6.84
C TYR A 783 39.24 33.28 8.03
N LYS A 784 39.37 34.60 7.80
CA LYS A 784 39.77 35.59 8.83
C LYS A 784 38.64 36.54 9.28
N SER A 785 37.39 36.36 8.86
CA SER A 785 36.30 37.27 9.23
C SER A 785 35.49 36.76 10.43
N ALA A 786 35.60 37.45 11.57
CA ALA A 786 34.78 37.16 12.75
C ALA A 786 33.27 37.35 12.50
N TRP A 787 32.89 38.25 11.58
CA TRP A 787 31.49 38.45 11.18
C TRP A 787 30.91 37.20 10.52
N LEU A 788 31.68 36.50 9.66
CA LEU A 788 31.23 35.22 9.07
C LEU A 788 31.01 34.17 10.16
N ASP A 789 31.89 34.07 11.15
CA ASP A 789 31.79 33.11 12.24
C ASP A 789 30.60 33.39 13.18
N VAL A 790 30.22 34.65 13.38
CA VAL A 790 29.01 35.03 14.11
C VAL A 790 27.77 34.74 13.27
N ALA A 791 27.72 35.18 12.01
CA ALA A 791 26.59 34.92 11.11
C ALA A 791 26.31 33.40 10.96
N ILE A 792 27.35 32.59 10.78
CA ILE A 792 27.25 31.12 10.71
C ILE A 792 26.62 30.55 12.00
N LYS A 793 26.97 31.06 13.18
CA LYS A 793 26.36 30.63 14.45
C LYS A 793 24.90 31.06 14.56
N VAL A 794 24.55 32.28 14.13
CA VAL A 794 23.16 32.78 14.11
C VAL A 794 22.29 31.93 13.20
N PHE A 795 22.72 31.66 11.96
CA PHE A 795 21.97 30.81 11.03
C PHE A 795 21.87 29.34 11.52
N ILE A 796 22.88 28.81 12.21
CA ILE A 796 22.77 27.50 12.89
C ILE A 796 21.73 27.57 14.03
N GLY A 797 21.67 28.66 14.79
CA GLY A 797 20.65 28.92 15.81
C GLY A 797 19.23 28.94 15.22
N VAL A 798 19.03 29.64 14.10
CA VAL A 798 17.77 29.64 13.35
C VAL A 798 17.38 28.23 12.90
N ILE A 799 18.31 27.46 12.34
CA ILE A 799 18.06 26.06 11.93
C ILE A 799 17.68 25.16 13.12
N ILE A 800 18.22 25.41 14.32
CA ILE A 800 17.80 24.71 15.55
C ILE A 800 16.38 25.13 15.98
N ALA A 801 16.04 26.42 15.91
CA ALA A 801 14.69 26.90 16.20
C ALA A 801 13.63 26.30 15.24
N LEU A 802 13.94 26.29 13.93
CA LEU A 802 13.10 25.62 12.91
C LEU A 802 12.95 24.12 13.20
N PHE A 803 14.00 23.45 13.71
CA PHE A 803 13.94 22.04 14.09
C PHE A 803 13.06 21.78 15.33
N VAL A 804 13.05 22.69 16.30
CA VAL A 804 12.11 22.62 17.44
C VAL A 804 10.67 22.87 16.99
N LEU A 805 10.44 23.83 16.09
CA LEU A 805 9.11 24.08 15.51
C LEU A 805 8.59 22.89 14.71
N HIS A 806 9.46 22.26 13.90
CA HIS A 806 9.16 21.05 13.14
C HIS A 806 8.77 19.89 14.08
N LEU A 807 9.49 19.70 15.20
CA LEU A 807 9.09 18.72 16.22
C LEU A 807 7.73 19.07 16.86
N GLY A 808 7.47 20.35 17.11
CA GLY A 808 6.17 20.83 17.61
C GLY A 808 5.01 20.50 16.66
N GLY A 809 5.17 20.74 15.36
CA GLY A 809 4.16 20.40 14.35
C GLY A 809 3.87 18.90 14.26
N LEU A 810 4.89 18.04 14.43
CA LEU A 810 4.71 16.59 14.49
C LEU A 810 3.96 16.15 15.75
N ILE A 811 4.29 16.72 16.92
CA ILE A 811 3.59 16.44 18.17
C ILE A 811 2.12 16.89 18.10
N LEU A 812 1.85 18.05 17.48
CA LEU A 812 0.50 18.53 17.25
C LEU A 812 -0.29 17.60 16.30
N ARG A 813 0.29 17.17 15.17
CA ARG A 813 -0.37 16.20 14.28
C ARG A 813 -0.68 14.88 14.98
N TRP A 814 0.22 14.37 15.83
CA TRP A 814 -0.03 13.16 16.65
C TRP A 814 -1.26 13.33 17.56
N TYR A 815 -1.36 14.45 18.29
CA TYR A 815 -2.51 14.74 19.14
C TYR A 815 -3.84 14.81 18.35
N LEU A 816 -3.79 15.34 17.13
CA LEU A 816 -4.95 15.48 16.26
C LEU A 816 -5.38 14.15 15.63
N SER A 817 -4.46 13.37 15.07
CA SER A 817 -4.77 12.06 14.46
C SER A 817 -5.03 10.95 15.48
N GLY A 818 -4.53 11.09 16.71
CA GLY A 818 -4.56 10.04 17.73
C GLY A 818 -3.50 8.95 17.54
N HIS A 819 -2.72 8.99 16.46
CA HIS A 819 -1.66 8.03 16.15
C HIS A 819 -0.33 8.72 15.81
N ALA A 820 0.76 7.97 15.86
CA ALA A 820 2.06 8.55 15.49
C ALA A 820 2.08 8.99 14.01
N PRO A 821 2.62 10.17 13.68
CA PRO A 821 2.48 10.79 12.36
C PRO A 821 3.52 10.24 11.37
N TRP A 822 3.32 9.00 10.96
CA TRP A 822 4.04 8.31 9.89
C TRP A 822 3.24 7.11 9.33
N SER A 823 1.90 7.18 9.31
CA SER A 823 1.05 6.14 8.74
C SER A 823 0.94 6.26 7.21
N ASP A 824 0.80 7.48 6.70
CA ASP A 824 0.64 7.80 5.28
C ASP A 824 1.93 8.34 4.61
N ALA A 825 1.85 8.64 3.32
CA ALA A 825 3.00 9.10 2.51
C ALA A 825 3.41 10.57 2.79
N TYR A 826 2.47 11.45 3.14
CA TYR A 826 2.74 12.83 3.53
C TYR A 826 3.39 12.87 4.92
N GLU A 827 2.78 12.17 5.88
CA GLU A 827 3.29 12.00 7.25
C GLU A 827 4.69 11.43 7.29
N SER A 828 4.93 10.33 6.57
CA SER A 828 6.26 9.75 6.52
C SER A 828 7.27 10.66 5.83
N MET A 829 6.89 11.50 4.85
CA MET A 829 7.80 12.51 4.26
C MET A 829 8.19 13.62 5.23
N ILE A 830 7.24 14.21 5.97
CA ILE A 830 7.56 15.22 7.00
C ILE A 830 8.46 14.62 8.10
N TYR A 831 8.22 13.37 8.50
CA TYR A 831 9.07 12.65 9.45
C TYR A 831 10.48 12.33 8.89
N VAL A 832 10.62 11.98 7.60
CA VAL A 832 11.96 11.86 6.95
C VAL A 832 12.69 13.21 6.98
N ALA A 833 12.02 14.32 6.64
CA ALA A 833 12.64 15.64 6.66
C ALA A 833 13.14 16.02 8.06
N TRP A 834 12.32 15.78 9.10
CA TRP A 834 12.71 15.92 10.49
C TRP A 834 13.93 15.06 10.84
N SER A 835 13.95 13.79 10.41
CA SER A 835 15.09 12.88 10.63
C SER A 835 16.37 13.37 9.93
N VAL A 836 16.29 13.85 8.69
CA VAL A 836 17.42 14.49 7.99
C VAL A 836 18.00 15.63 8.81
N MET A 837 17.15 16.48 9.41
CA MET A 837 17.61 17.58 10.22
C MET A 837 18.18 17.11 11.58
N LEU A 838 17.52 16.17 12.27
CA LEU A 838 18.01 15.56 13.52
C LEU A 838 19.41 14.97 13.35
N PHE A 839 19.59 14.06 12.40
CA PHE A 839 20.89 13.46 12.14
C PHE A 839 21.87 14.46 11.56
N GLY A 840 21.41 15.48 10.82
CA GLY A 840 22.21 16.62 10.40
C GLY A 840 22.80 17.41 11.56
N LEU A 841 22.02 17.62 12.64
CA LEU A 841 22.48 18.26 13.87
C LEU A 841 23.41 17.33 14.67
N LEU A 842 23.06 16.06 14.87
CA LEU A 842 23.90 15.06 15.58
C LEU A 842 25.24 14.77 14.86
N LEU A 843 25.26 14.85 13.53
CA LEU A 843 26.45 14.70 12.69
C LEU A 843 27.13 16.04 12.34
N GLY A 844 26.50 17.18 12.63
CA GLY A 844 26.98 18.53 12.27
C GLY A 844 27.43 19.40 13.45
N LEU A 845 26.61 19.58 14.50
CA LEU A 845 26.79 20.58 15.57
C LEU A 845 28.19 20.60 16.20
N LYS A 846 28.71 19.43 16.55
CA LYS A 846 30.05 19.29 17.15
C LYS A 846 31.12 18.91 16.12
N LYS A 847 30.83 18.94 14.81
CA LYS A 847 31.54 18.19 13.76
C LYS A 847 31.85 18.97 12.47
N SER A 848 30.84 19.54 11.80
CA SER A 848 31.01 20.35 10.58
C SER A 848 29.76 21.18 10.28
N SER A 849 29.89 22.50 10.15
CA SER A 849 28.79 23.41 9.77
C SER A 849 28.24 23.11 8.37
N LEU A 850 29.09 22.62 7.46
CA LEU A 850 28.71 22.26 6.09
C LEU A 850 27.74 21.06 6.06
N THR A 851 27.82 20.16 7.04
CA THR A 851 26.82 19.10 7.23
C THR A 851 25.48 19.68 7.68
N ILE A 852 25.45 20.67 8.57
CA ILE A 852 24.20 21.31 9.00
C ILE A 852 23.52 22.01 7.80
N ALA A 853 24.28 22.79 7.03
CA ALA A 853 23.76 23.47 5.85
C ALA A 853 23.22 22.49 4.79
N ALA A 854 23.97 21.42 4.48
CA ALA A 854 23.54 20.40 3.53
C ALA A 854 22.31 19.60 4.00
N SER A 855 22.22 19.30 5.30
CA SER A 855 21.04 18.64 5.89
C SER A 855 19.81 19.54 5.90
N ALA A 856 19.96 20.83 6.26
CA ALA A 856 18.86 21.78 6.24
C ALA A 856 18.33 22.01 4.81
N PHE A 857 19.21 22.05 3.81
CA PHE A 857 18.83 22.13 2.40
C PHE A 857 18.02 20.91 1.93
N VAL A 858 18.45 19.69 2.31
CA VAL A 858 17.68 18.47 2.02
C VAL A 858 16.37 18.42 2.81
N CYS A 859 16.33 18.90 4.05
CA CYS A 859 15.10 19.05 4.84
C CYS A 859 14.08 19.93 4.08
N SER A 860 14.50 21.11 3.60
CA SER A 860 13.63 21.97 2.77
C SER A 860 13.22 21.31 1.45
N MET A 861 14.09 20.55 0.79
CA MET A 861 13.70 19.83 -0.44
C MET A 861 12.64 18.75 -0.17
N ILE A 862 12.77 17.98 0.91
CA ILE A 862 11.82 16.92 1.24
C ILE A 862 10.47 17.51 1.68
N LEU A 863 10.49 18.56 2.52
CA LEU A 863 9.26 19.29 2.86
C LEU A 863 8.61 19.91 1.61
N MET A 864 9.36 20.56 0.73
CA MET A 864 8.83 21.12 -0.53
C MET A 864 8.14 20.05 -1.39
N VAL A 865 8.76 18.86 -1.52
CA VAL A 865 8.20 17.73 -2.27
C VAL A 865 6.93 17.17 -1.59
N ALA A 866 6.81 17.23 -0.27
CA ALA A 866 5.61 16.83 0.47
C ALA A 866 4.40 17.76 0.26
N HIS A 867 4.62 19.03 -0.13
CA HIS A 867 3.56 20.01 -0.41
C HIS A 867 3.33 20.22 -1.91
N TRP A 868 3.90 19.38 -2.76
CA TRP A 868 3.53 19.33 -4.18
C TRP A 868 2.17 18.61 -4.33
N ASN A 869 1.37 19.05 -5.32
CA ASN A 869 -0.08 18.84 -5.46
C ASN A 869 -0.59 17.37 -5.58
N TRP A 870 0.24 16.37 -5.31
CA TRP A 870 -0.01 14.93 -5.45
C TRP A 870 0.13 14.13 -4.14
N MET A 871 0.53 14.76 -3.03
CA MET A 871 0.28 14.22 -1.67
C MET A 871 -0.97 14.86 -1.08
N ASP A 872 -1.73 14.12 -0.28
CA ASP A 872 -2.86 14.65 0.49
C ASP A 872 -2.41 14.90 1.93
N PRO A 873 -2.44 16.14 2.44
CA PRO A 873 -2.08 16.45 3.83
C PRO A 873 -3.20 16.13 4.83
N ALA A 874 -4.37 15.68 4.37
CA ALA A 874 -5.50 15.22 5.18
C ALA A 874 -5.07 14.29 6.33
N ILE A 875 -5.82 14.28 7.43
CA ILE A 875 -5.66 13.30 8.51
C ILE A 875 -6.68 12.18 8.26
N ALA A 876 -6.19 10.98 7.93
CA ALA A 876 -6.99 9.81 7.60
C ALA A 876 -7.04 8.79 8.75
N ASN A 877 -8.05 7.93 8.75
CA ASN A 877 -8.16 6.81 9.69
C ASN A 877 -7.09 5.72 9.38
N LEU A 878 -6.56 5.08 10.42
CA LEU A 878 -5.58 3.98 10.28
C LEU A 878 -6.19 2.77 9.56
N GLN A 879 -5.33 1.96 8.95
CA GLN A 879 -5.70 0.59 8.57
C GLN A 879 -5.62 -0.32 9.82
N PRO A 880 -6.51 -1.32 9.99
CA PRO A 880 -6.52 -2.20 11.17
C PRO A 880 -5.16 -2.85 11.48
N VAL A 881 -4.43 -3.28 10.43
CA VAL A 881 -3.09 -3.88 10.54
C VAL A 881 -2.03 -2.95 11.15
N LEU A 882 -2.23 -1.63 11.08
CA LEU A 882 -1.33 -0.61 11.63
C LEU A 882 -1.69 -0.22 13.08
N GLN A 883 -2.80 -0.72 13.63
CA GLN A 883 -3.17 -0.47 15.01
C GLN A 883 -2.32 -1.33 15.95
N GLY A 884 -1.26 -0.74 16.52
CA GLY A 884 -0.42 -1.41 17.49
C GLY A 884 0.89 -0.68 17.78
N TYR A 885 1.59 -1.14 18.81
CA TYR A 885 2.88 -0.58 19.22
C TYR A 885 3.98 -0.75 18.14
N TRP A 886 3.82 -1.70 17.24
CA TRP A 886 4.74 -1.96 16.12
C TRP A 886 4.86 -0.79 15.15
N LEU A 887 3.78 -0.04 14.87
CA LEU A 887 3.84 1.21 14.08
C LEU A 887 4.80 2.22 14.72
N MET A 888 4.81 2.32 16.06
CA MET A 888 5.68 3.25 16.78
C MET A 888 7.16 2.85 16.80
N ILE A 889 7.49 1.56 16.62
CA ILE A 889 8.86 1.03 16.77
C ILE A 889 9.48 0.63 15.42
N HIS A 890 8.83 -0.23 14.64
CA HIS A 890 9.39 -0.78 13.40
C HIS A 890 9.41 0.28 12.29
N VAL A 891 8.25 0.87 11.99
CA VAL A 891 8.10 1.83 10.88
C VAL A 891 8.92 3.10 11.15
N SER A 892 8.85 3.64 12.36
CA SER A 892 9.62 4.82 12.75
C SER A 892 11.13 4.64 12.57
N VAL A 893 11.69 3.48 12.96
CA VAL A 893 13.12 3.19 12.81
C VAL A 893 13.54 3.02 11.34
N ILE A 894 12.70 2.42 10.49
CA ILE A 894 12.95 2.35 9.04
C ILE A 894 12.89 3.74 8.41
N VAL A 895 11.79 4.49 8.60
CA VAL A 895 11.59 5.80 7.96
C VAL A 895 12.64 6.80 8.44
N ALA A 896 12.98 6.79 9.74
CA ALA A 896 14.06 7.60 10.27
C ALA A 896 15.44 7.22 9.69
N SER A 897 15.68 5.96 9.28
CA SER A 897 16.95 5.55 8.65
C SER A 897 17.23 6.26 7.32
N TYR A 898 16.18 6.72 6.62
CA TYR A 898 16.28 7.47 5.38
C TYR A 898 16.96 8.83 5.58
N GLY A 899 16.86 9.41 6.78
CA GLY A 899 17.55 10.64 7.15
C GLY A 899 19.07 10.55 6.99
N PRO A 900 19.75 9.64 7.72
CA PRO A 900 21.18 9.35 7.54
C PRO A 900 21.59 8.97 6.11
N PHE A 901 20.72 8.28 5.34
CA PHE A 901 21.02 7.96 3.94
C PHE A 901 20.98 9.19 3.02
N ALA A 902 19.97 10.05 3.16
CA ALA A 902 19.87 11.31 2.41
C ALA A 902 21.02 12.28 2.77
N ILE A 903 21.47 12.26 4.03
CA ILE A 903 22.72 12.94 4.45
C ILE A 903 23.93 12.37 3.71
N GLY A 904 24.09 11.04 3.62
CA GLY A 904 25.18 10.40 2.86
C GLY A 904 25.14 10.70 1.35
N MET A 905 23.94 10.87 0.79
CA MET A 905 23.73 11.33 -0.59
C MET A 905 24.23 12.78 -0.77
N ILE A 906 23.72 13.75 0.00
CA ILE A 906 24.08 15.17 -0.20
C ILE A 906 25.53 15.46 0.17
N LEU A 907 26.09 14.84 1.22
CA LEU A 907 27.51 14.96 1.54
C LEU A 907 28.38 14.34 0.43
N GLY A 908 27.87 13.33 -0.29
CA GLY A 908 28.46 12.80 -1.51
C GLY A 908 28.50 13.83 -2.63
N VAL A 909 27.34 14.44 -2.96
CA VAL A 909 27.22 15.51 -3.98
C VAL A 909 28.18 16.67 -3.67
N VAL A 910 28.16 17.18 -2.44
CA VAL A 910 29.02 18.30 -2.02
C VAL A 910 30.50 17.90 -2.08
N ALA A 911 30.87 16.67 -1.72
CA ALA A 911 32.24 16.19 -1.85
C ALA A 911 32.71 16.10 -3.33
N LEU A 912 31.82 15.73 -4.26
CA LEU A 912 32.12 15.75 -5.70
C LEU A 912 32.25 17.19 -6.24
N LEU A 913 31.37 18.11 -5.83
CA LEU A 913 31.47 19.54 -6.19
C LEU A 913 32.79 20.16 -5.71
N LEU A 914 33.23 19.90 -4.48
CA LEU A 914 34.54 20.35 -3.99
C LEU A 914 35.71 19.73 -4.77
N MET A 915 35.57 18.50 -5.30
CA MET A 915 36.57 17.93 -6.23
C MET A 915 36.57 18.68 -7.57
N ILE A 916 35.41 19.09 -8.09
CA ILE A 916 35.30 19.86 -9.35
C ILE A 916 35.99 21.24 -9.21
N PHE A 917 35.73 21.95 -8.12
CA PHE A 917 36.33 23.27 -7.84
C PHE A 917 37.79 23.21 -7.32
N THR A 918 38.41 22.02 -7.28
CA THR A 918 39.83 21.89 -6.93
C THR A 918 40.73 22.48 -8.02
N ASN A 919 41.69 23.32 -7.61
CA ASN A 919 42.76 23.89 -8.43
C ASN A 919 44.15 23.62 -7.76
N LYS A 920 45.24 24.24 -8.23
CA LYS A 920 46.58 24.02 -7.63
C LYS A 920 46.70 24.64 -6.22
N GLU A 921 46.10 25.80 -5.98
CA GLU A 921 46.26 26.61 -4.76
C GLU A 921 45.36 26.14 -3.61
N ASN A 922 44.09 25.83 -3.92
CA ASN A 922 43.09 25.44 -2.92
C ASN A 922 43.17 23.94 -2.55
N LYS A 923 43.99 23.15 -3.26
CA LYS A 923 44.08 21.69 -3.19
C LYS A 923 44.03 21.12 -1.78
N GLU A 924 44.89 21.60 -0.87
CA GLU A 924 44.97 21.03 0.48
C GLU A 924 43.78 21.45 1.37
N ARG A 925 43.23 22.67 1.17
CA ARG A 925 42.01 23.12 1.87
C ARG A 925 40.80 22.27 1.44
N MET A 926 40.62 22.10 0.13
CA MET A 926 39.58 21.24 -0.44
C MET A 926 39.76 19.79 0.04
N LEU A 927 40.99 19.27 0.08
CA LEU A 927 41.27 17.91 0.51
C LEU A 927 40.94 17.66 1.99
N ILE A 928 41.08 18.67 2.87
CA ILE A 928 40.66 18.57 4.28
C ILE A 928 39.15 18.45 4.37
N ASN A 929 38.40 19.34 3.71
CA ASN A 929 36.93 19.31 3.73
C ASN A 929 36.37 18.05 3.03
N ILE A 930 36.95 17.62 1.91
CA ILE A 930 36.59 16.34 1.25
C ILE A 930 36.84 15.15 2.18
N LYS A 931 37.96 15.12 2.92
CA LYS A 931 38.23 14.05 3.92
C LYS A 931 37.19 14.08 5.04
N GLU A 932 36.83 15.26 5.53
CA GLU A 932 35.82 15.47 6.59
C GLU A 932 34.43 15.01 6.13
N LEU A 933 33.95 15.48 4.97
CA LEU A 933 32.67 15.07 4.38
C LEU A 933 32.63 13.56 4.12
N THR A 934 33.69 12.97 3.54
CA THR A 934 33.75 11.51 3.31
C THR A 934 33.66 10.72 4.63
N ILE A 935 34.25 11.25 5.72
CA ILE A 935 34.22 10.64 7.06
C ILE A 935 32.85 10.79 7.72
N ILE A 936 32.15 11.91 7.51
CA ILE A 936 30.79 12.11 8.02
C ILE A 936 29.78 11.29 7.21
N ASN A 937 29.95 11.19 5.89
CA ASN A 937 29.24 10.27 5.01
C ASN A 937 29.42 8.80 5.48
N GLU A 938 30.65 8.36 5.76
CA GLU A 938 30.90 7.01 6.31
C GLU A 938 30.23 6.77 7.67
N MET A 939 30.09 7.79 8.53
CA MET A 939 29.27 7.68 9.76
C MET A 939 27.77 7.62 9.44
N ALA A 940 27.27 8.50 8.57
CA ALA A 940 25.86 8.62 8.22
C ALA A 940 25.32 7.32 7.61
N LEU A 941 26.01 6.77 6.60
CA LEU A 941 25.64 5.48 6.01
C LEU A 941 25.74 4.33 7.01
N THR A 942 26.66 4.37 7.97
CA THR A 942 26.75 3.34 9.02
C THR A 942 25.56 3.42 9.98
N VAL A 943 25.12 4.63 10.36
CA VAL A 943 23.93 4.83 11.22
C VAL A 943 22.65 4.44 10.47
N GLY A 944 22.49 4.90 9.22
CA GLY A 944 21.36 4.50 8.37
C GLY A 944 21.28 2.99 8.17
N LEU A 945 22.40 2.34 7.85
CA LEU A 945 22.44 0.88 7.71
C LEU A 945 22.10 0.15 9.01
N VAL A 946 22.58 0.63 10.17
CA VAL A 946 22.19 0.06 11.48
C VAL A 946 20.68 0.19 11.70
N MET A 947 20.11 1.37 11.48
CA MET A 947 18.68 1.62 11.67
C MET A 947 17.81 0.82 10.70
N LEU A 948 18.12 0.87 9.39
CA LEU A 948 17.38 0.11 8.37
C LEU A 948 17.43 -1.40 8.65
N THR A 949 18.59 -1.93 9.03
CA THR A 949 18.74 -3.37 9.32
C THR A 949 17.95 -3.77 10.56
N ILE A 950 18.00 -2.97 11.64
CA ILE A 950 17.22 -3.22 12.85
C ILE A 950 15.72 -3.11 12.54
N GLY A 951 15.28 -2.03 11.90
CA GLY A 951 13.87 -1.82 11.54
C GLY A 951 13.31 -2.90 10.62
N ASN A 952 14.08 -3.35 9.63
CA ASN A 952 13.69 -4.45 8.72
C ASN A 952 13.41 -5.76 9.47
N PHE A 953 14.29 -6.16 10.39
CA PHE A 953 14.12 -7.42 11.13
C PHE A 953 13.16 -7.31 12.31
N LEU A 954 12.94 -6.11 12.88
CA LEU A 954 11.79 -5.85 13.74
C LEU A 954 10.47 -5.91 12.94
N GLY A 955 10.47 -5.52 11.67
CA GLY A 955 9.36 -5.73 10.74
C GLY A 955 9.07 -7.21 10.52
N GLY A 956 10.11 -8.05 10.40
CA GLY A 956 9.96 -9.50 10.38
C GLY A 956 9.39 -10.08 11.68
N MET A 957 9.66 -9.49 12.84
CA MET A 957 9.01 -9.90 14.10
C MET A 957 7.53 -9.52 14.12
N TRP A 958 7.20 -8.29 13.72
CA TRP A 958 5.82 -7.81 13.56
C TRP A 958 5.01 -8.65 12.57
N ALA A 959 5.55 -8.92 11.38
CA ALA A 959 4.95 -9.78 10.36
C ALA A 959 4.55 -11.16 10.91
N ASN A 960 5.36 -11.71 11.81
CA ASN A 960 5.11 -12.99 12.48
C ASN A 960 4.08 -12.90 13.63
N GLU A 961 3.74 -11.71 14.10
CA GLU A 961 2.68 -11.42 15.09
C GLU A 961 1.37 -10.97 14.42
N SER A 962 1.40 -10.43 13.19
CA SER A 962 0.19 -10.00 12.47
C SER A 962 -0.39 -11.08 11.54
N TRP A 963 0.44 -11.69 10.68
CA TRP A 963 -0.01 -12.67 9.67
C TRP A 963 0.74 -14.01 9.73
N GLY A 964 1.62 -14.17 10.72
CA GLY A 964 2.13 -15.47 11.13
C GLY A 964 3.33 -16.02 10.39
N ARG A 965 4.07 -15.17 9.66
CA ARG A 965 5.35 -15.53 9.06
C ARG A 965 6.31 -14.34 9.10
N TYR A 966 7.55 -14.60 9.47
CA TYR A 966 8.54 -13.53 9.70
C TYR A 966 9.20 -12.99 8.42
N TRP A 967 8.96 -13.62 7.27
CA TRP A 967 9.44 -13.17 5.96
C TRP A 967 8.55 -13.74 4.85
N GLY A 968 7.98 -12.89 4.00
CA GLY A 968 7.08 -13.29 2.91
C GLY A 968 7.66 -13.14 1.50
N TRP A 969 8.83 -12.50 1.36
CA TRP A 969 9.36 -11.96 0.10
C TRP A 969 8.46 -10.90 -0.54
N ASP A 970 7.67 -10.20 0.27
CA ASP A 970 6.89 -9.04 -0.18
C ASP A 970 7.83 -7.99 -0.83
N PRO A 971 7.41 -7.24 -1.85
CA PRO A 971 8.28 -6.24 -2.46
C PRO A 971 8.85 -5.17 -1.53
N LYS A 972 8.19 -4.77 -0.43
CA LYS A 972 8.81 -3.83 0.54
C LYS A 972 9.86 -4.51 1.40
N GLU A 973 9.60 -5.71 1.92
CA GLU A 973 10.59 -6.53 2.63
C GLU A 973 11.83 -6.75 1.74
N THR A 974 11.59 -7.17 0.50
CA THR A 974 12.61 -7.49 -0.49
C THR A 974 13.42 -6.26 -0.87
N TRP A 975 12.78 -5.10 -1.14
CA TRP A 975 13.51 -3.87 -1.46
C TRP A 975 14.22 -3.23 -0.25
N ALA A 976 13.73 -3.44 0.98
CA ALA A 976 14.47 -3.07 2.18
C ALA A 976 15.74 -3.93 2.33
N LEU A 977 15.66 -5.24 2.10
CA LEU A 977 16.82 -6.14 2.09
C LEU A 977 17.81 -5.82 0.94
N ILE A 978 17.32 -5.48 -0.26
CA ILE A 978 18.16 -4.98 -1.37
C ILE A 978 18.92 -3.71 -0.94
N SER A 979 18.23 -2.75 -0.31
CA SER A 979 18.85 -1.53 0.21
C SER A 979 19.91 -1.82 1.28
N ILE A 980 19.66 -2.76 2.20
CA ILE A 980 20.65 -3.24 3.18
C ILE A 980 21.90 -3.80 2.45
N MET A 981 21.72 -4.65 1.44
CA MET A 981 22.84 -5.24 0.67
C MET A 981 23.64 -4.19 -0.11
N ILE A 982 22.98 -3.21 -0.71
CA ILE A 982 23.63 -2.11 -1.45
C ILE A 982 24.46 -1.23 -0.51
N TYR A 983 23.89 -0.79 0.62
CA TYR A 983 24.66 0.02 1.60
C TYR A 983 25.74 -0.79 2.31
N ALA A 984 25.52 -2.08 2.58
CA ALA A 984 26.56 -2.98 3.06
C ALA A 984 27.72 -3.06 2.04
N PHE A 985 27.44 -3.25 0.75
CA PHE A 985 28.46 -3.21 -0.30
C PHE A 985 29.23 -1.88 -0.32
N VAL A 986 28.54 -0.72 -0.30
CA VAL A 986 29.18 0.61 -0.33
C VAL A 986 30.13 0.80 0.85
N ILE A 987 29.73 0.42 2.06
CA ILE A 987 30.58 0.48 3.26
C ILE A 987 31.74 -0.52 3.20
N HIS A 988 31.55 -1.70 2.57
CA HIS A 988 32.59 -2.72 2.43
C HIS A 988 33.56 -2.50 1.26
N MET A 989 33.25 -1.63 0.28
CA MET A 989 34.18 -1.24 -0.80
C MET A 989 35.57 -0.82 -0.28
N ARG A 990 35.65 -0.20 0.90
CA ARG A 990 36.91 0.17 1.58
C ARG A 990 37.86 -1.01 1.82
N LEU A 991 37.35 -2.25 1.86
CA LEU A 991 38.13 -3.48 2.01
C LEU A 991 38.59 -4.07 0.66
N VAL A 992 37.85 -3.81 -0.43
CA VAL A 992 38.14 -4.36 -1.75
C VAL A 992 39.29 -3.59 -2.42
N PRO A 993 40.38 -4.23 -2.87
CA PRO A 993 41.42 -3.56 -3.65
C PRO A 993 40.84 -2.96 -4.95
N GLY A 994 41.19 -1.70 -5.24
CA GLY A 994 40.64 -0.93 -6.37
C GLY A 994 39.53 0.05 -5.97
N LEU A 995 38.55 -0.38 -5.16
CA LEU A 995 37.37 0.44 -4.81
C LEU A 995 37.60 1.43 -3.64
N ARG A 996 38.83 1.55 -3.13
CA ARG A 996 39.16 2.33 -1.92
C ARG A 996 39.30 3.86 -2.14
N SER A 997 38.77 4.42 -3.23
CA SER A 997 38.89 5.85 -3.52
C SER A 997 37.80 6.69 -2.84
N ARG A 998 38.14 7.92 -2.43
CA ARG A 998 37.15 8.90 -1.95
C ARG A 998 36.19 9.35 -3.05
N TRP A 999 36.62 9.35 -4.31
CA TRP A 999 35.75 9.70 -5.43
C TRP A 999 34.65 8.64 -5.58
N ILE A 1000 35.01 7.36 -5.73
CA ILE A 1000 34.02 6.29 -5.93
C ILE A 1000 33.14 6.09 -4.69
N TYR A 1001 33.66 6.29 -3.47
CA TYR A 1001 32.84 6.22 -2.26
C TYR A 1001 31.72 7.28 -2.24
N ASN A 1002 32.04 8.54 -2.52
CA ASN A 1002 31.04 9.62 -2.54
C ASN A 1002 30.13 9.59 -3.78
N LEU A 1003 30.55 8.96 -4.88
CA LEU A 1003 29.66 8.68 -6.02
C LEU A 1003 28.67 7.55 -5.69
N MET A 1004 29.15 6.46 -5.10
CA MET A 1004 28.30 5.33 -4.73
C MET A 1004 27.36 5.64 -3.56
N SER A 1005 27.67 6.61 -2.68
CA SER A 1005 26.72 7.05 -1.64
C SER A 1005 25.52 7.80 -2.22
N ILE A 1006 25.68 8.44 -3.39
CA ILE A 1006 24.59 9.05 -4.16
C ILE A 1006 23.77 7.95 -4.85
N LEU A 1007 24.45 7.07 -5.60
CA LEU A 1007 23.77 6.00 -6.35
C LEU A 1007 23.01 5.01 -5.44
N ALA A 1008 23.54 4.71 -4.25
CA ALA A 1008 22.85 3.87 -3.27
C ALA A 1008 21.54 4.49 -2.76
N PHE A 1009 21.39 5.83 -2.76
CA PHE A 1009 20.13 6.47 -2.36
C PHE A 1009 18.99 6.17 -3.35
N GLY A 1010 19.32 5.81 -4.60
CA GLY A 1010 18.35 5.27 -5.55
C GLY A 1010 17.66 3.99 -5.09
N SER A 1011 18.30 3.17 -4.23
CA SER A 1011 17.63 1.99 -3.67
C SER A 1011 16.59 2.39 -2.62
N ILE A 1012 16.85 3.41 -1.79
CA ILE A 1012 15.87 3.96 -0.84
C ILE A 1012 14.67 4.55 -1.57
N LEU A 1013 14.91 5.32 -2.65
CA LEU A 1013 13.84 5.85 -3.48
C LEU A 1013 13.01 4.73 -4.14
N MET A 1014 13.65 3.61 -4.53
CA MET A 1014 12.93 2.43 -5.00
C MET A 1014 12.14 1.73 -3.88
N THR A 1015 12.72 1.54 -2.68
CA THR A 1015 12.02 0.93 -1.53
C THR A 1015 10.80 1.75 -1.11
N TYR A 1016 10.92 3.08 -1.04
CA TYR A 1016 9.89 3.97 -0.49
C TYR A 1016 8.85 4.44 -1.51
N PHE A 1017 9.29 4.93 -2.67
CA PHE A 1017 8.37 5.33 -3.74
C PHE A 1017 8.17 4.20 -4.76
N GLY A 1018 9.25 3.62 -5.26
CA GLY A 1018 9.20 2.65 -6.37
C GLY A 1018 8.29 1.46 -6.11
N VAL A 1019 8.31 0.86 -4.92
CA VAL A 1019 7.40 -0.23 -4.55
C VAL A 1019 5.94 0.24 -4.52
N ASN A 1020 5.64 1.43 -3.96
CA ASN A 1020 4.27 1.94 -3.84
C ASN A 1020 3.61 2.34 -5.18
N PHE A 1021 4.38 2.56 -6.26
CA PHE A 1021 3.85 3.05 -7.55
C PHE A 1021 4.11 2.15 -8.77
N TYR A 1022 4.96 1.13 -8.63
CA TYR A 1022 5.31 0.20 -9.71
C TYR A 1022 5.15 -1.28 -9.32
N LEU A 1023 4.83 -1.60 -8.07
CA LEU A 1023 4.72 -2.97 -7.57
C LEU A 1023 3.50 -3.10 -6.65
N SER A 1024 3.05 -4.33 -6.42
CA SER A 1024 1.96 -4.70 -5.51
C SER A 1024 2.50 -5.44 -4.30
N GLY A 1025 1.75 -5.46 -3.20
CA GLY A 1025 2.13 -6.22 -2.01
C GLY A 1025 1.21 -6.00 -0.81
N LEU A 1026 1.52 -6.69 0.29
CA LEU A 1026 0.82 -6.62 1.57
C LEU A 1026 0.90 -5.21 2.22
N HIS A 1027 1.69 -4.31 1.65
CA HIS A 1027 1.92 -2.97 2.17
C HIS A 1027 1.36 -1.84 1.28
N SER A 1028 0.52 -2.13 0.28
CA SER A 1028 0.06 -1.15 -0.73
C SER A 1028 -0.88 -0.03 -0.22
N TYR A 1029 -1.13 0.05 1.11
CA TYR A 1029 -1.96 1.05 1.79
C TYR A 1029 -1.58 2.53 1.54
N ALA A 1030 -0.39 2.80 1.01
CA ALA A 1030 0.12 4.15 0.71
C ALA A 1030 0.42 4.35 -0.79
N SER A 1031 -0.42 3.79 -1.66
CA SER A 1031 -0.35 3.96 -3.11
C SER A 1031 -1.04 5.26 -3.56
N GLY A 1032 -0.51 5.90 -4.61
CA GLY A 1032 -0.97 7.21 -5.11
C GLY A 1032 -0.54 7.46 -6.56
N ASP A 1033 -0.48 8.73 -6.98
CA ASP A 1033 -0.12 9.07 -8.36
C ASP A 1033 1.39 8.88 -8.66
N GLN A 1034 1.72 8.52 -9.90
CA GLN A 1034 3.10 8.14 -10.27
C GLN A 1034 4.05 9.35 -10.33
N ILE A 1035 4.81 9.56 -9.24
CA ILE A 1035 5.78 10.66 -9.07
C ILE A 1035 6.92 10.61 -10.10
N LEU A 1036 7.51 9.42 -10.32
CA LEU A 1036 8.91 9.25 -10.72
C LEU A 1036 9.05 8.59 -12.09
N SER A 1037 8.59 9.28 -13.13
CA SER A 1037 8.63 8.76 -14.51
C SER A 1037 10.03 8.28 -14.92
N PHE A 1038 10.10 7.25 -15.79
CA PHE A 1038 11.37 6.72 -16.29
C PHE A 1038 12.26 7.79 -16.94
N GLN A 1039 11.65 8.84 -17.51
CA GLN A 1039 12.37 10.02 -18.02
C GLN A 1039 13.08 10.79 -16.90
N PHE A 1040 12.40 11.08 -15.78
CA PHE A 1040 12.99 11.78 -14.64
C PHE A 1040 14.13 10.96 -14.01
N ILE A 1041 13.97 9.64 -13.92
CA ILE A 1041 15.02 8.73 -13.45
C ILE A 1041 16.23 8.78 -14.39
N ALA A 1042 16.02 8.70 -15.71
CA ALA A 1042 17.09 8.77 -16.71
C ALA A 1042 17.84 10.12 -16.69
N ILE A 1043 17.11 11.24 -16.59
CA ILE A 1043 17.68 12.59 -16.46
C ILE A 1043 18.54 12.68 -15.19
N THR A 1044 18.02 12.21 -14.06
CA THR A 1044 18.72 12.20 -12.76
C THR A 1044 20.02 11.39 -12.82
N LEU A 1045 19.98 10.20 -13.42
CA LEU A 1045 21.17 9.37 -13.64
C LEU A 1045 22.18 10.05 -14.58
N GLY A 1046 21.72 10.75 -15.61
CA GLY A 1046 22.55 11.57 -16.50
C GLY A 1046 23.29 12.69 -15.76
N VAL A 1047 22.58 13.45 -14.90
CA VAL A 1047 23.17 14.51 -14.07
C VAL A 1047 24.21 13.94 -13.09
N ILE A 1048 23.92 12.81 -12.43
CA ILE A 1048 24.87 12.14 -11.53
C ILE A 1048 26.10 11.63 -12.31
N ALA A 1049 25.93 11.10 -13.52
CA ALA A 1049 27.04 10.67 -14.37
C ALA A 1049 27.95 11.85 -14.77
N VAL A 1050 27.39 12.98 -15.21
CA VAL A 1050 28.14 14.20 -15.54
C VAL A 1050 28.90 14.72 -14.31
N LEU A 1051 28.25 14.83 -13.16
CA LEU A 1051 28.87 15.22 -11.89
C LEU A 1051 30.04 14.28 -11.53
N GLY A 1052 29.83 12.98 -11.64
CA GLY A 1052 30.82 11.93 -11.38
C GLY A 1052 32.03 12.03 -12.29
N ILE A 1053 31.83 12.22 -13.60
CA ILE A 1053 32.89 12.35 -14.63
C ILE A 1053 33.73 13.61 -14.40
N LEU A 1054 33.08 14.77 -14.22
CA LEU A 1054 33.78 16.05 -13.98
C LEU A 1054 34.62 15.99 -12.70
N ALA A 1055 34.06 15.41 -11.62
CA ALA A 1055 34.79 15.17 -10.39
C ALA A 1055 35.94 14.16 -10.57
N TYR A 1056 35.78 13.12 -11.40
CA TYR A 1056 36.83 12.13 -11.67
C TYR A 1056 38.03 12.75 -12.38
N VAL A 1057 37.82 13.58 -13.41
CA VAL A 1057 38.90 14.26 -14.15
C VAL A 1057 39.75 15.11 -13.21
N LYS A 1058 39.10 15.91 -12.35
CA LYS A 1058 39.77 16.76 -11.37
C LYS A 1058 40.45 15.94 -10.26
N HIS A 1059 39.79 14.89 -9.76
CA HIS A 1059 40.37 13.95 -8.79
C HIS A 1059 41.62 13.25 -9.34
N ARG A 1060 41.60 12.79 -10.60
CA ARG A 1060 42.76 12.22 -11.29
C ARG A 1060 43.89 13.23 -11.45
N LYS A 1061 43.58 14.50 -11.75
CA LYS A 1061 44.58 15.57 -11.96
C LYS A 1061 45.25 16.06 -10.67
N TYR A 1062 44.54 16.08 -9.54
CA TYR A 1062 45.03 16.70 -8.30
C TYR A 1062 45.26 15.76 -7.12
N TYR A 1063 44.56 14.61 -7.04
CA TYR A 1063 44.53 13.74 -5.85
C TYR A 1063 44.96 12.29 -6.07
N LYS A 1064 44.89 11.78 -7.30
CA LYS A 1064 45.49 10.49 -7.64
C LYS A 1064 47.01 10.65 -7.73
N LYS A 1065 47.75 9.75 -7.07
CA LYS A 1065 49.16 9.46 -7.37
C LYS A 1065 49.19 8.23 -8.27
#